data_AF-A0A355UJ27-F1
#
_entry.id   AF-A0A355UJ27-F1
#
_cell.length_a   1.000
_cell.length_b   1.000
_cell.length_c   1.000
_cell.angle_alpha   90.00
_cell.angle_beta   90.00
_cell.angle_gamma   90.00
#
_symmetry.space_group_name_H-M   'P 1'
#
loop_
_entity.id
_entity.type
_entity.pdbx_description
1 polymer ?
#
loop_
_entity_poly.entity_id
_entity_poly.type
_entity_poly.pdbx_seq_one_letter_code
_entity_poly.pdbx_strand_id
1 'polypeptide(L)'
;IPSSVMFNGVNIDITSIGDFAFNACNRLTSITIPNSMTSIGEEAFYNCDGLTSLIIPNSVTSIGEGAFESCSILRSINIPNSITSISENTFRLCRSLTSITIPSSVTSIGNMAFYGCSGLTSITIPNSVISIGQEAFSHCSGLTSITIPNSITSINSDVFESCTGLTSINIPNSVTSIGESAFENCTALTSITIPNSVTSIGDYAFGDCIGLTSINLSNSLTSIGVYAFGGCSGLTSLTIPSSVTSIDEAAFYDCSGLTSITINAINPPATNNYTFEDFNFSIPVYVPCNSLSSYQSDPNWNSFTNMIGIKNIIFVDTTICSGDSINYYGTNIDSAGVYYIVNGCDSIILTLNTNPSYNDTIFAEICQGSSYTLNGFNRNLSGFYTQNLQTSMGCDSIVNLSLTVNPALRDTIFAEICQGHTYNQFGFNESAAGFYTQNLQTENGCDSIVNLSLTVNPVYRDTIFAQICRGEVYNQFGFNEDSEGFYTQNLQSIKGCDSIVNLSLKYNSYYNGTMFVELCEGESYNAFGFNEDETGFYTQHLYTIAGCDSIMNLILVIQPKYNDTIFAEICEGDVYNQFGFNASTAGIYTQNLQSYFGCDSIVNLVLSVNQPTITNLTAEICQGETYTLNGFNVSTAGLHTQTLQTYKGCDSIVNLTLTVNQPTTTNLTAEICQGETYTLNGFNVSSAGLHTINLHSYKGCDSIVNLTLTVNQPAITNLSAEICQGKTYTLNGFNVSTTGLHTLNLQTYKGCDSTVNLTLTINQPAVTNISAEICQGETYTDNGFNVSTAGLHTLNLQTYKGCDSIINLTLTINQPATTNLTAEICQGETYTLNGFNVSTAGLHTQTLQTIKGCDSIVNLTLTINQPAITNLTAEICQGQAYNQNGFNVSTAGLHTQTLQTYKGCDSIVNLTLTVNQPAITNLTAEICQG
;
A
#
# COMPACT_ATOMS: atom_id res chain seq x y z
N ILE A 1 -9.22 -6.32 10.68
CA ILE A 1 -9.61 -5.82 9.35
C ILE A 1 -10.17 -7.00 8.55
N PRO A 2 -11.30 -6.87 7.82
CA PRO A 2 -11.81 -7.94 6.98
C PRO A 2 -10.81 -8.28 5.86
N SER A 3 -10.71 -9.54 5.46
CA SER A 3 -9.88 -9.96 4.32
C SER A 3 -10.51 -9.61 2.97
N SER A 4 -11.84 -9.50 2.94
CA SER A 4 -12.61 -9.10 1.76
C SER A 4 -13.92 -8.43 2.16
N VAL A 5 -14.51 -7.68 1.24
CA VAL A 5 -15.83 -7.03 1.39
C VAL A 5 -16.70 -7.33 0.17
N MET A 6 -18.00 -7.52 0.39
CA MET A 6 -18.97 -7.67 -0.70
C MET A 6 -19.45 -6.30 -1.16
N PHE A 7 -19.23 -5.97 -2.44
CA PHE A 7 -19.70 -4.75 -3.07
C PHE A 7 -20.39 -5.10 -4.39
N ASN A 8 -21.65 -4.69 -4.56
CA ASN A 8 -22.48 -4.97 -5.75
C ASN A 8 -22.50 -6.45 -6.19
N GLY A 9 -22.48 -7.38 -5.23
CA GLY A 9 -22.47 -8.83 -5.49
C GLY A 9 -21.09 -9.42 -5.85
N VAL A 10 -20.04 -8.59 -5.90
CA VAL A 10 -18.65 -8.99 -6.12
C VAL A 10 -17.91 -9.00 -4.79
N ASN A 11 -17.14 -10.06 -4.52
CA ASN A 11 -16.20 -10.09 -3.39
C ASN A 11 -14.91 -9.35 -3.79
N ILE A 12 -14.61 -8.25 -3.11
CA ILE A 12 -13.39 -7.45 -3.29
C ILE A 12 -12.45 -7.78 -2.13
N ASP A 13 -11.28 -8.35 -2.43
CA ASP A 13 -10.26 -8.61 -1.42
C ASP A 13 -9.62 -7.29 -0.94
N ILE A 14 -9.46 -7.14 0.37
CA ILE A 14 -8.81 -5.98 0.98
C ILE A 14 -7.31 -6.23 1.01
N THR A 15 -6.59 -5.47 0.18
CA THR A 15 -5.14 -5.60 -0.02
C THR A 15 -4.33 -4.42 0.52
N SER A 16 -4.97 -3.34 0.99
CA SER A 16 -4.28 -2.20 1.61
C SER A 16 -5.02 -1.69 2.84
N ILE A 17 -4.24 -1.20 3.81
CA ILE A 17 -4.71 -0.23 4.79
C ILE A 17 -4.44 1.13 4.17
N GLY A 18 -5.49 1.92 3.93
CA GLY A 18 -5.35 3.26 3.35
C GLY A 18 -4.64 4.23 4.29
N ASP A 19 -4.21 5.35 3.73
CA ASP A 19 -3.58 6.44 4.47
C ASP A 19 -4.54 6.96 5.56
N PHE A 20 -4.00 7.35 6.71
CA PHE A 20 -4.72 7.85 7.88
C PHE A 20 -5.83 6.92 8.46
N ALA A 21 -5.95 5.66 8.01
CA ALA A 21 -7.13 4.82 8.27
C ALA A 21 -7.47 4.54 9.75
N PHE A 22 -6.48 4.57 10.64
CA PHE A 22 -6.63 4.51 12.09
C PHE A 22 -5.90 5.67 12.79
N ASN A 23 -5.69 6.80 12.12
CA ASN A 23 -5.07 7.99 12.71
C ASN A 23 -5.84 8.43 13.99
N ALA A 24 -5.10 8.81 15.03
CA ALA A 24 -5.58 9.22 16.35
C ALA A 24 -6.49 8.21 17.07
N CYS A 25 -6.44 6.92 16.70
CA CYS A 25 -7.20 5.86 17.35
C CYS A 25 -6.60 5.45 18.72
N ASN A 26 -6.44 6.41 19.62
CA ASN A 26 -5.86 6.31 20.97
C ASN A 26 -6.46 5.24 21.90
N ARG A 27 -7.58 4.61 21.52
CA ARG A 27 -8.23 3.53 22.26
C ARG A 27 -8.10 2.15 21.60
N LEU A 28 -7.41 2.06 20.46
CA LEU A 28 -7.18 0.82 19.71
C LEU A 28 -6.09 0.00 20.40
N THR A 29 -6.49 -0.96 21.24
CA THR A 29 -5.52 -1.78 22.00
C THR A 29 -4.86 -2.89 21.18
N SER A 30 -5.54 -3.35 20.13
CA SER A 30 -5.08 -4.43 19.26
C SER A 30 -5.82 -4.40 17.93
N ILE A 31 -5.15 -4.84 16.86
CA ILE A 31 -5.76 -5.01 15.54
C ILE A 31 -5.18 -6.24 14.84
N THR A 32 -6.04 -6.99 14.14
CA THR A 32 -5.62 -8.11 13.29
C THR A 32 -5.58 -7.66 11.83
N ILE A 33 -4.40 -7.73 11.23
CA ILE A 33 -4.15 -7.51 9.80
C ILE A 33 -4.21 -8.88 9.09
N PRO A 34 -5.07 -9.07 8.08
CA PRO A 34 -5.19 -10.35 7.36
C PRO A 34 -4.04 -10.57 6.36
N ASN A 35 -3.74 -11.82 6.04
CA ASN A 35 -2.70 -12.21 5.06
C ASN A 35 -3.01 -11.81 3.59
N SER A 36 -4.17 -11.18 3.33
CA SER A 36 -4.46 -10.51 2.04
C SER A 36 -3.78 -9.15 1.92
N MET A 37 -3.31 -8.58 3.04
CA MET A 37 -2.75 -7.24 3.09
C MET A 37 -1.37 -7.16 2.42
N THR A 38 -1.22 -6.24 1.49
CA THR A 38 0.01 -5.97 0.72
C THR A 38 0.65 -4.63 1.07
N SER A 39 -0.10 -3.66 1.61
CA SER A 39 0.46 -2.37 2.04
C SER A 39 -0.22 -1.80 3.29
N ILE A 40 0.52 -0.95 4.00
CA ILE A 40 0.03 -0.06 5.04
C ILE A 40 0.35 1.37 4.58
N GLY A 41 -0.65 2.24 4.53
CA GLY A 41 -0.53 3.62 4.06
C GLY A 41 0.22 4.57 4.99
N GLU A 42 0.35 5.81 4.53
CA GLU A 42 0.90 6.96 5.28
C GLU A 42 0.04 7.24 6.52
N GLU A 43 0.68 7.49 7.66
CA GLU A 43 0.02 7.78 8.95
C GLU A 43 -1.09 6.78 9.36
N ALA A 44 -1.09 5.56 8.81
CA ALA A 44 -2.22 4.65 8.93
C ALA A 44 -2.57 4.25 10.37
N PHE A 45 -1.59 4.29 11.29
CA PHE A 45 -1.76 4.15 12.74
C PHE A 45 -1.11 5.32 13.52
N TYR A 46 -0.95 6.49 12.89
CA TYR A 46 -0.44 7.69 13.57
C TYR A 46 -1.22 7.94 14.86
N ASN A 47 -0.51 8.20 15.95
CA ASN A 47 -1.09 8.48 17.28
C ASN A 47 -2.11 7.40 17.70
N CYS A 48 -1.71 6.12 17.61
CA CYS A 48 -2.45 4.99 18.17
C CYS A 48 -1.93 4.65 19.58
N ASP A 49 -2.05 5.57 20.54
CA ASP A 49 -1.55 5.42 21.93
C ASP A 49 -2.21 4.28 22.75
N GLY A 50 -3.15 3.52 22.17
CA GLY A 50 -3.63 2.27 22.76
C GLY A 50 -2.85 1.03 22.34
N LEU A 51 -2.11 1.08 21.22
CA LEU A 51 -1.63 -0.11 20.52
C LEU A 51 -0.34 -0.66 21.15
N THR A 52 -0.44 -1.74 21.93
CA THR A 52 0.70 -2.29 22.67
C THR A 52 1.62 -3.19 21.83
N SER A 53 1.08 -3.81 20.78
CA SER A 53 1.79 -4.76 19.91
C SER A 53 1.06 -4.92 18.59
N LEU A 54 1.79 -5.12 17.50
CA LEU A 54 1.23 -5.40 16.18
C LEU A 54 1.98 -6.52 15.47
N ILE A 55 1.23 -7.42 14.81
CA ILE A 55 1.77 -8.42 13.90
C ILE A 55 1.45 -7.97 12.47
N ILE A 56 2.48 -7.60 11.72
CA ILE A 56 2.37 -7.31 10.29
C ILE A 56 2.61 -8.64 9.52
N PRO A 57 1.71 -9.06 8.62
CA PRO A 57 1.89 -10.27 7.81
C PRO A 57 3.03 -10.16 6.79
N ASN A 58 3.66 -11.30 6.47
CA ASN A 58 4.68 -11.42 5.41
C ASN A 58 4.17 -11.16 3.98
N SER A 59 2.87 -10.89 3.80
CA SER A 59 2.30 -10.42 2.54
C SER A 59 2.48 -8.91 2.34
N VAL A 60 2.74 -8.14 3.40
CA VAL A 60 2.89 -6.68 3.34
C VAL A 60 4.27 -6.32 2.77
N THR A 61 4.28 -5.66 1.61
CA THR A 61 5.49 -5.25 0.88
C THR A 61 5.86 -3.78 1.08
N SER A 62 4.96 -2.95 1.62
CA SER A 62 5.23 -1.55 1.94
C SER A 62 4.54 -1.06 3.21
N ILE A 63 5.19 -0.13 3.89
CA ILE A 63 4.71 0.62 5.06
C ILE A 63 4.98 2.10 4.77
N GLY A 64 3.94 2.93 4.83
CA GLY A 64 4.01 4.36 4.53
C GLY A 64 4.82 5.17 5.54
N GLU A 65 5.06 6.44 5.19
CA GLU A 65 5.63 7.44 6.09
C GLU A 65 4.74 7.62 7.33
N GLY A 66 5.35 7.84 8.50
CA GLY A 66 4.62 8.08 9.76
C GLY A 66 3.67 6.95 10.20
N ALA A 67 3.70 5.77 9.56
CA ALA A 67 2.63 4.77 9.70
C ALA A 67 2.38 4.27 11.13
N PHE A 68 3.38 4.31 12.01
CA PHE A 68 3.26 4.04 13.45
C PHE A 68 3.80 5.19 14.31
N GLU A 69 3.89 6.40 13.75
CA GLU A 69 4.34 7.57 14.49
C GLU A 69 3.44 7.81 15.72
N SER A 70 4.05 8.20 16.83
CA SER A 70 3.39 8.44 18.12
C SER A 70 2.53 7.27 18.61
N CYS A 71 2.82 6.03 18.21
CA CYS A 71 2.31 4.84 18.91
C CYS A 71 3.07 4.64 20.24
N SER A 72 2.91 5.56 21.20
CA SER A 72 3.89 5.71 22.29
C SER A 72 3.98 4.52 23.25
N ILE A 73 2.94 3.67 23.32
CA ILE A 73 2.93 2.45 24.12
C ILE A 73 3.21 1.15 23.35
N LEU A 74 3.54 1.23 22.06
CA LEU A 74 3.91 0.08 21.24
C LEU A 74 5.23 -0.52 21.74
N ARG A 75 5.17 -1.73 22.33
CA ARG A 75 6.33 -2.38 22.96
C ARG A 75 7.15 -3.23 22.00
N SER A 76 6.48 -3.83 21.02
CA SER A 76 7.08 -4.76 20.08
C SER A 76 6.33 -4.75 18.76
N ILE A 77 7.09 -4.64 17.67
CA ILE A 77 6.60 -4.85 16.31
C ILE A 77 7.66 -5.64 15.54
N ASN A 78 7.23 -6.54 14.66
CA ASN A 78 8.12 -7.26 13.77
C ASN A 78 7.96 -6.72 12.35
N ILE A 79 9.05 -6.26 11.74
CA ILE A 79 9.06 -5.83 10.34
C ILE A 79 9.13 -7.09 9.46
N PRO A 80 8.21 -7.29 8.50
CA PRO A 80 8.25 -8.45 7.61
C PRO A 80 9.49 -8.49 6.70
N ASN A 81 9.95 -9.71 6.37
CA ASN A 81 11.05 -9.95 5.42
C ASN A 81 10.75 -9.52 3.96
N SER A 82 9.54 -9.06 3.69
CA SER A 82 9.08 -8.47 2.42
C SER A 82 9.31 -6.96 2.34
N ILE A 83 9.62 -6.28 3.45
CA ILE A 83 9.89 -4.85 3.49
C ILE A 83 11.34 -4.55 3.05
N THR A 84 11.49 -3.65 2.09
CA THR A 84 12.80 -3.24 1.54
C THR A 84 13.34 -1.94 2.10
N SER A 85 12.51 -1.13 2.77
CA SER A 85 12.90 0.16 3.33
C SER A 85 12.02 0.51 4.53
N ILE A 86 12.59 1.20 5.51
CA ILE A 86 11.81 1.82 6.59
C ILE A 86 11.67 3.29 6.20
N SER A 87 10.42 3.72 5.99
CA SER A 87 10.09 5.07 5.53
C SER A 87 10.41 6.13 6.59
N GLU A 88 10.41 7.39 6.17
CA GLU A 88 10.50 8.54 7.09
C GLU A 88 9.43 8.46 8.19
N ASN A 89 9.76 8.94 9.40
CA ASN A 89 8.89 8.97 10.57
C ASN A 89 8.25 7.62 11.04
N THR A 90 8.53 6.48 10.40
CA THR A 90 7.73 5.23 10.54
C THR A 90 7.45 4.82 12.00
N PHE A 91 8.44 4.92 12.89
CA PHE A 91 8.32 4.62 14.32
C PHE A 91 8.64 5.83 15.22
N ARG A 92 8.60 7.05 14.67
CA ARG A 92 8.84 8.29 15.43
C ARG A 92 7.98 8.31 16.69
N LEU A 93 8.57 8.66 17.83
CA LEU A 93 7.94 8.72 19.15
C LEU A 93 7.27 7.40 19.64
N CYS A 94 7.68 6.24 19.13
CA CYS A 94 7.35 4.93 19.72
C CYS A 94 8.09 4.70 21.06
N ARG A 95 7.83 5.55 22.06
CA ARG A 95 8.58 5.66 23.32
C ARG A 95 8.71 4.36 24.12
N SER A 96 7.78 3.41 23.99
CA SER A 96 7.82 2.12 24.70
C SER A 96 8.44 0.97 23.92
N LEU A 97 8.91 1.18 22.68
CA LEU A 97 9.43 0.13 21.81
C LEU A 97 10.79 -0.37 22.32
N THR A 98 10.82 -1.50 23.02
CA THR A 98 12.05 -1.96 23.70
C THR A 98 13.08 -2.56 22.77
N SER A 99 12.63 -3.16 21.68
CA SER A 99 13.47 -3.86 20.70
C SER A 99 12.75 -3.99 19.37
N ILE A 100 13.47 -3.81 18.26
CA ILE A 100 12.98 -4.09 16.91
C ILE A 100 14.01 -4.90 16.14
N THR A 101 13.54 -5.86 15.33
CA THR A 101 14.38 -6.62 14.41
C THR A 101 14.24 -6.03 13.01
N ILE A 102 15.34 -5.55 12.44
CA ILE A 102 15.38 -5.04 11.07
C ILE A 102 15.75 -6.22 10.15
N PRO A 103 14.86 -6.66 9.23
CA PRO A 103 15.14 -7.83 8.40
C PRO A 103 16.17 -7.51 7.31
N SER A 104 16.91 -8.54 6.87
CA SER A 104 17.99 -8.41 5.87
C SER A 104 17.52 -8.07 4.44
N SER A 105 16.21 -7.85 4.26
CA SER A 105 15.61 -7.29 3.05
C SER A 105 15.69 -5.76 3.01
N VAL A 106 15.83 -5.10 4.17
CA VAL A 106 15.87 -3.64 4.29
C VAL A 106 17.21 -3.11 3.78
N THR A 107 17.15 -2.15 2.86
CA THR A 107 18.31 -1.46 2.29
C THR A 107 18.46 -0.02 2.76
N SER A 108 17.40 0.61 3.29
CA SER A 108 17.45 1.97 3.83
C SER A 108 16.57 2.15 5.07
N ILE A 109 17.02 3.05 5.95
CA ILE A 109 16.25 3.59 7.08
C ILE A 109 16.09 5.09 6.81
N GLY A 110 14.85 5.59 6.75
CA GLY A 110 14.52 6.98 6.45
C GLY A 110 14.85 7.98 7.58
N ASN A 111 14.60 9.26 7.33
CA ASN A 111 14.81 10.31 8.32
C ASN A 111 13.85 10.12 9.50
N MET A 112 14.30 10.49 10.70
CA MET A 112 13.54 10.41 11.96
C MET A 112 12.87 9.04 12.23
N ALA A 113 13.27 7.96 11.55
CA ALA A 113 12.50 6.71 11.49
C ALA A 113 12.29 6.05 12.87
N PHE A 114 13.21 6.26 13.81
CA PHE A 114 13.10 5.87 15.22
C PHE A 114 13.28 7.06 16.18
N TYR A 115 13.13 8.30 15.70
CA TYR A 115 13.28 9.53 16.50
C TYR A 115 12.48 9.43 17.81
N GLY A 116 13.12 9.65 18.96
CA GLY A 116 12.49 9.61 20.27
C GLY A 116 11.95 8.24 20.70
N CYS A 117 12.44 7.12 20.14
CA CYS A 117 12.21 5.77 20.65
C CYS A 117 12.98 5.53 21.97
N SER A 118 12.67 6.31 23.00
CA SER A 118 13.41 6.34 24.27
C SER A 118 13.45 5.01 25.04
N GLY A 119 12.54 4.08 24.79
CA GLY A 119 12.56 2.72 25.34
C GLY A 119 13.46 1.73 24.60
N LEU A 120 13.98 2.06 23.41
CA LEU A 120 14.74 1.13 22.56
C LEU A 120 16.14 0.89 23.12
N THR A 121 16.35 -0.25 23.80
CA THR A 121 17.64 -0.51 24.48
C THR A 121 18.74 -0.97 23.54
N SER A 122 18.37 -1.63 22.44
CA SER A 122 19.32 -2.18 21.46
C SER A 122 18.65 -2.37 20.11
N ILE A 123 19.38 -2.09 19.02
CA ILE A 123 18.96 -2.41 17.66
C ILE A 123 20.10 -3.05 16.87
N THR A 124 19.77 -4.04 16.04
CA THR A 124 20.70 -4.64 15.08
C THR A 124 20.33 -4.17 13.68
N ILE A 125 21.23 -3.39 13.05
CA ILE A 125 21.08 -2.97 11.66
C ILE A 125 21.82 -3.98 10.77
N PRO A 126 21.16 -4.66 9.81
CA PRO A 126 21.81 -5.65 8.96
C PRO A 126 22.71 -5.00 7.89
N ASN A 127 23.74 -5.73 7.44
CA ASN A 127 24.66 -5.30 6.37
C ASN A 127 24.00 -5.08 4.99
N SER A 128 22.70 -5.31 4.86
CA SER A 128 21.91 -4.92 3.68
C SER A 128 21.61 -3.42 3.65
N VAL A 129 21.61 -2.74 4.81
CA VAL A 129 21.31 -1.31 4.92
C VAL A 129 22.50 -0.49 4.42
N ILE A 130 22.29 0.24 3.33
CA ILE A 130 23.29 1.11 2.70
C ILE A 130 23.15 2.58 3.10
N SER A 131 22.02 2.98 3.70
CA SER A 131 21.80 4.35 4.18
C SER A 131 20.93 4.39 5.45
N ILE A 132 21.24 5.36 6.29
CA ILE A 132 20.50 5.74 7.50
C ILE A 132 20.22 7.25 7.38
N GLY A 133 18.95 7.66 7.47
CA GLY A 133 18.53 9.05 7.32
C GLY A 133 19.01 9.97 8.46
N GLN A 134 18.81 11.27 8.27
CA GLN A 134 19.04 12.28 9.31
C GLN A 134 18.13 12.02 10.52
N GLU A 135 18.61 12.30 11.73
CA GLU A 135 17.87 12.11 13.00
C GLU A 135 17.32 10.68 13.23
N ALA A 136 17.74 9.68 12.45
CA ALA A 136 17.05 8.38 12.39
C ALA A 136 16.96 7.65 13.74
N PHE A 137 17.91 7.88 14.65
CA PHE A 137 17.88 7.42 16.04
C PHE A 137 18.04 8.56 17.06
N SER A 138 17.84 9.82 16.68
CA SER A 138 17.89 10.95 17.64
C SER A 138 16.91 10.73 18.81
N HIS A 139 17.29 11.19 20.01
CA HIS A 139 16.59 10.99 21.29
C HIS A 139 16.21 9.54 21.62
N CYS A 140 16.92 8.53 21.08
CA CYS A 140 16.82 7.14 21.56
C CYS A 140 17.55 6.98 22.90
N SER A 141 17.11 7.70 23.93
CA SER A 141 17.80 7.84 25.23
C SER A 141 18.07 6.54 25.99
N GLY A 142 17.31 5.47 25.72
CA GLY A 142 17.52 4.14 26.29
C GLY A 142 18.53 3.26 25.56
N LEU A 143 19.00 3.66 24.37
CA LEU A 143 19.85 2.87 23.49
C LEU A 143 21.26 2.74 24.07
N THR A 144 21.58 1.59 24.67
CA THR A 144 22.88 1.39 25.33
C THR A 144 24.01 1.05 24.36
N SER A 145 23.67 0.45 23.21
CA SER A 145 24.64 0.00 22.21
C SER A 145 24.01 -0.14 20.84
N ILE A 146 24.73 0.26 19.80
CA ILE A 146 24.38 0.01 18.40
C ILE A 146 25.61 -0.44 17.60
N THR A 147 25.39 -1.32 16.62
CA THR A 147 26.41 -1.70 15.62
C THR A 147 26.06 -1.03 14.29
N ILE A 148 26.92 -0.13 13.82
CA ILE A 148 26.83 0.41 12.45
C ILE A 148 27.38 -0.66 11.49
N PRO A 149 26.65 -1.04 10.43
CA PRO A 149 27.10 -2.07 9.50
C PRO A 149 28.16 -1.56 8.52
N ASN A 150 29.01 -2.46 8.02
CA ASN A 150 30.14 -2.15 7.11
C ASN A 150 29.71 -1.63 5.72
N SER A 151 28.41 -1.58 5.45
CA SER A 151 27.80 -1.01 4.25
C SER A 151 27.61 0.50 4.33
N ILE A 152 27.70 1.10 5.52
CA ILE A 152 27.53 2.55 5.73
C ILE A 152 28.84 3.30 5.43
N THR A 153 28.75 4.33 4.60
CA THR A 153 29.89 5.19 4.21
C THR A 153 29.92 6.55 4.92
N SER A 154 28.81 7.02 5.46
CA SER A 154 28.72 8.26 6.24
C SER A 154 27.79 8.07 7.43
N ILE A 155 28.14 8.66 8.56
CA ILE A 155 27.17 8.95 9.62
C ILE A 155 26.63 10.33 9.28
N ASN A 156 25.35 10.42 8.95
CA ASN A 156 24.70 11.68 8.58
C ASN A 156 24.45 12.55 9.82
N SER A 157 23.87 13.74 9.62
CA SER A 157 23.59 14.64 10.74
C SER A 157 22.62 14.02 11.74
N ASP A 158 22.81 14.35 13.02
CA ASP A 158 21.90 14.08 14.14
C ASP A 158 21.57 12.58 14.40
N VAL A 159 22.23 11.64 13.71
CA VAL A 159 21.76 10.24 13.66
C VAL A 159 21.63 9.61 15.04
N PHE A 160 22.53 9.93 15.98
CA PHE A 160 22.50 9.48 17.38
C PHE A 160 22.45 10.65 18.38
N GLU A 161 22.01 11.82 17.95
CA GLU A 161 21.84 13.01 18.81
C GLU A 161 20.94 12.68 20.01
N SER A 162 21.30 13.17 21.19
CA SER A 162 20.61 12.92 22.46
C SER A 162 20.39 11.42 22.79
N CYS A 163 21.23 10.50 22.30
CA CYS A 163 21.28 9.10 22.73
C CYS A 163 21.98 8.97 24.09
N THR A 164 21.43 9.59 25.13
CA THR A 164 22.04 9.75 26.47
C THR A 164 22.47 8.45 27.14
N GLY A 165 21.89 7.30 26.77
CA GLY A 165 22.23 5.98 27.30
C GLY A 165 23.35 5.24 26.56
N LEU A 166 23.82 5.74 25.42
CA LEU A 166 24.78 5.06 24.55
C LEU A 166 26.18 5.02 25.18
N THR A 167 26.58 3.87 25.73
CA THR A 167 27.86 3.76 26.46
C THR A 167 29.08 3.59 25.56
N SER A 168 28.86 3.03 24.37
CA SER A 168 29.91 2.69 23.40
C SER A 168 29.33 2.48 22.01
N ILE A 169 30.04 2.93 20.97
CA ILE A 169 29.72 2.64 19.58
C ILE A 169 30.98 2.23 18.80
N ASN A 170 30.83 1.30 17.86
CA ASN A 170 31.87 0.90 16.92
C ASN A 170 31.58 1.48 15.53
N ILE A 171 32.40 2.42 15.09
CA ILE A 171 32.33 3.01 13.74
C ILE A 171 33.19 2.13 12.79
N PRO A 172 32.62 1.54 11.72
CA PRO A 172 33.37 0.68 10.81
C PRO A 172 34.28 1.48 9.87
N ASN A 173 35.36 0.85 9.41
CA ASN A 173 36.34 1.42 8.46
C ASN A 173 35.76 1.75 7.06
N SER A 174 34.48 1.52 6.83
CA SER A 174 33.75 1.98 5.65
C SER A 174 33.34 3.45 5.73
N VAL A 175 33.22 4.00 6.95
CA VAL A 175 32.78 5.38 7.19
C VAL A 175 33.90 6.38 6.87
N THR A 176 33.61 7.36 6.02
CA THR A 176 34.54 8.42 5.59
C THR A 176 34.25 9.78 6.22
N SER A 177 33.07 9.98 6.78
CA SER A 177 32.67 11.25 7.41
C SER A 177 31.69 11.04 8.56
N ILE A 178 31.77 11.91 9.56
CA ILE A 178 30.81 12.07 10.65
C ILE A 178 30.15 13.43 10.49
N GLY A 179 28.82 13.46 10.38
CA GLY A 179 28.00 14.64 10.15
C GLY A 179 27.87 15.56 11.37
N GLU A 180 27.10 16.63 11.17
CA GLU A 180 26.74 17.61 12.19
C GLU A 180 25.92 16.95 13.32
N SER A 181 26.20 17.29 14.58
CA SER A 181 25.48 16.80 15.78
C SER A 181 25.32 15.27 15.90
N ALA A 182 26.09 14.49 15.13
CA ALA A 182 25.84 13.05 14.93
C ALA A 182 25.84 12.20 16.21
N PHE A 183 26.55 12.65 17.25
CA PHE A 183 26.57 12.08 18.60
C PHE A 183 26.37 13.17 19.69
N GLU A 184 25.82 14.33 19.35
CA GLU A 184 25.58 15.40 20.33
C GLU A 184 24.78 14.87 21.53
N ASN A 185 25.09 15.33 22.74
CA ASN A 185 24.42 14.97 23.98
C ASN A 185 24.39 13.44 24.26
N CYS A 186 25.36 12.67 23.72
CA CYS A 186 25.59 11.26 24.09
C CYS A 186 26.26 11.14 25.48
N THR A 187 25.60 11.60 26.53
CA THR A 187 26.17 11.79 27.88
C THR A 187 26.83 10.56 28.51
N ALA A 188 26.44 9.34 28.13
CA ALA A 188 27.03 8.10 28.65
C ALA A 188 28.21 7.55 27.82
N LEU A 189 28.54 8.15 26.67
CA LEU A 189 29.58 7.65 25.76
C LEU A 189 30.97 7.86 26.37
N THR A 190 31.56 6.81 26.94
CA THR A 190 32.81 6.94 27.72
C THR A 190 34.09 7.05 26.89
N SER A 191 34.09 6.45 25.70
CA SER A 191 35.23 6.42 24.78
C SER A 191 34.77 6.10 23.37
N ILE A 192 35.46 6.67 22.36
CA ILE A 192 35.22 6.35 20.96
C ILE A 192 36.52 6.29 20.16
N THR A 193 36.57 5.42 19.16
CA THR A 193 37.68 5.34 18.19
C THR A 193 37.15 5.69 16.81
N ILE A 194 37.70 6.75 16.23
CA ILE A 194 37.38 7.24 14.89
C ILE A 194 38.28 6.50 13.88
N PRO A 195 37.74 5.69 12.95
CA PRO A 195 38.56 4.90 12.06
C PRO A 195 39.34 5.77 11.08
N ASN A 196 40.53 5.31 10.66
CA ASN A 196 41.45 6.03 9.77
C ASN A 196 40.88 6.35 8.37
N SER A 197 39.69 5.85 8.03
CA SER A 197 38.92 6.20 6.84
C SER A 197 38.22 7.56 6.94
N VAL A 198 37.96 8.05 8.16
CA VAL A 198 37.27 9.33 8.39
C VAL A 198 38.21 10.49 8.10
N THR A 199 37.79 11.42 7.24
CA THR A 199 38.56 12.62 6.88
C THR A 199 38.03 13.89 7.52
N SER A 200 36.78 13.91 8.01
CA SER A 200 36.15 15.09 8.62
C SER A 200 35.21 14.71 9.76
N ILE A 201 35.19 15.57 10.78
CA ILE A 201 34.22 15.58 11.88
C ILE A 201 33.43 16.90 11.74
N GLY A 202 32.11 16.80 11.61
CA GLY A 202 31.22 17.96 11.45
C GLY A 202 31.04 18.78 12.72
N ASP A 203 30.27 19.86 12.59
CA ASP A 203 29.96 20.78 13.68
C ASP A 203 29.13 20.06 14.76
N TYR A 204 29.33 20.38 16.04
CA TYR A 204 28.65 19.75 17.19
C TYR A 204 28.69 18.20 17.25
N ALA A 205 29.51 17.53 16.42
CA ALA A 205 29.42 16.08 16.20
C ALA A 205 29.56 15.22 17.48
N PHE A 206 30.26 15.72 18.50
CA PHE A 206 30.35 15.16 19.85
C PHE A 206 30.07 16.23 20.93
N GLY A 207 29.27 17.26 20.60
CA GLY A 207 28.82 18.27 21.56
C GLY A 207 28.15 17.64 22.79
N ASP A 208 28.34 18.22 23.96
CA ASP A 208 27.79 17.77 25.25
C ASP A 208 27.96 16.27 25.57
N CYS A 209 28.99 15.64 25.00
CA CYS A 209 29.41 14.29 25.37
C CYS A 209 30.17 14.29 26.71
N ILE A 210 29.51 14.73 27.79
CA ILE A 210 30.11 14.93 29.12
C ILE A 210 30.80 13.68 29.70
N GLY A 211 30.38 12.48 29.29
CA GLY A 211 30.99 11.21 29.69
C GLY A 211 32.27 10.84 28.93
N LEU A 212 32.61 11.54 27.84
CA LEU A 212 33.69 11.16 26.91
C LEU A 212 35.07 11.43 27.52
N THR A 213 35.65 10.42 28.16
CA THR A 213 36.94 10.52 28.86
C THR A 213 38.16 10.49 27.94
N SER A 214 38.02 9.86 26.76
CA SER A 214 39.09 9.63 25.79
C SER A 214 38.55 9.44 24.37
N ILE A 215 39.26 9.97 23.38
CA ILE A 215 38.96 9.79 21.95
C ILE A 215 40.23 9.52 21.15
N ASN A 216 40.17 8.52 20.26
CA ASN A 216 41.20 8.27 19.26
C ASN A 216 40.75 8.86 17.91
N LEU A 217 41.37 9.96 17.48
CA LEU A 217 41.08 10.60 16.19
C LEU A 217 41.73 9.85 15.02
N SER A 218 41.11 9.97 13.84
CA SER A 218 41.60 9.37 12.58
C SER A 218 42.92 9.99 12.13
N ASN A 219 43.89 9.17 11.74
CA ASN A 219 45.16 9.66 11.16
C ASN A 219 44.99 10.31 9.78
N SER A 220 43.80 10.27 9.18
CA SER A 220 43.45 10.94 7.91
C SER A 220 42.57 12.18 8.11
N LEU A 221 42.27 12.58 9.36
CA LEU A 221 41.40 13.71 9.68
C LEU A 221 42.02 15.04 9.24
N THR A 222 41.34 15.79 8.37
CA THR A 222 41.83 17.07 7.85
C THR A 222 41.27 18.30 8.57
N SER A 223 40.07 18.18 9.16
CA SER A 223 39.35 19.28 9.82
C SER A 223 38.53 18.81 11.01
N ILE A 224 38.34 19.71 11.98
CA ILE A 224 37.47 19.56 13.16
C ILE A 224 36.51 20.75 13.16
N GLY A 225 35.21 20.48 13.04
CA GLY A 225 34.15 21.49 12.90
C GLY A 225 33.86 22.33 14.16
N VAL A 226 32.93 23.26 14.00
CA VAL A 226 32.49 24.23 15.02
C VAL A 226 31.85 23.49 16.20
N TYR A 227 32.22 23.79 17.44
CA TYR A 227 31.73 23.08 18.64
C TYR A 227 31.84 21.54 18.59
N ALA A 228 32.69 20.94 17.72
CA ALA A 228 32.72 19.49 17.50
C ALA A 228 32.94 18.64 18.77
N PHE A 229 33.59 19.20 19.80
CA PHE A 229 33.72 18.62 21.14
C PHE A 229 33.29 19.61 22.25
N GLY A 230 32.44 20.59 21.92
CA GLY A 230 31.91 21.54 22.90
C GLY A 230 31.26 20.81 24.08
N GLY A 231 31.46 21.28 25.32
CA GLY A 231 30.87 20.65 26.51
C GLY A 231 31.42 19.26 26.88
N CYS A 232 32.47 18.76 26.22
CA CYS A 232 33.15 17.49 26.56
C CYS A 232 33.98 17.60 27.86
N SER A 233 33.34 18.01 28.96
CA SER A 233 33.94 18.23 30.29
C SER A 233 34.61 17.00 30.90
N GLY A 234 34.26 15.78 30.46
CA GLY A 234 34.94 14.54 30.85
C GLY A 234 36.28 14.28 30.15
N LEU A 235 36.59 14.97 29.05
CA LEU A 235 37.73 14.65 28.20
C LEU A 235 39.05 15.07 28.85
N THR A 236 39.86 14.09 29.26
CA THR A 236 41.06 14.35 30.10
C THR A 236 42.32 14.72 29.33
N SER A 237 42.44 14.21 28.10
CA SER A 237 43.55 14.47 27.19
C SER A 237 43.10 14.27 25.74
N LEU A 238 43.77 14.97 24.81
CA LEU A 238 43.47 14.90 23.38
C LEU A 238 44.75 14.76 22.56
N THR A 239 44.73 13.91 21.53
CA THR A 239 45.79 13.83 20.52
C THR A 239 45.25 14.23 19.15
N ILE A 240 45.69 15.39 18.66
CA ILE A 240 45.37 15.92 17.33
C ILE A 240 46.36 15.32 16.31
N PRO A 241 45.89 14.57 15.30
CA PRO A 241 46.77 13.87 14.35
C PRO A 241 47.45 14.83 13.37
N SER A 242 48.53 14.37 12.74
CA SER A 242 49.41 15.20 11.90
C SER A 242 48.80 15.68 10.57
N SER A 243 47.65 15.11 10.21
CA SER A 243 46.83 15.42 9.04
C SER A 243 45.89 16.61 9.22
N VAL A 244 45.64 17.04 10.47
CA VAL A 244 44.69 18.14 10.75
C VAL A 244 45.27 19.46 10.25
N THR A 245 44.51 20.12 9.37
CA THR A 245 44.87 21.39 8.74
C THR A 245 44.01 22.56 9.21
N SER A 246 42.81 22.31 9.73
CA SER A 246 41.96 23.34 10.36
C SER A 246 41.25 22.81 11.62
N ILE A 247 40.98 23.72 12.54
CA ILE A 247 40.14 23.52 13.73
C ILE A 247 39.27 24.77 13.84
N ASP A 248 37.96 24.60 13.76
CA ASP A 248 37.02 25.71 13.61
C ASP A 248 36.59 26.31 14.97
N GLU A 249 35.59 27.19 14.97
CA GLU A 249 35.19 27.99 16.14
C GLU A 249 34.69 27.13 17.30
N ALA A 250 35.10 27.46 18.54
CA ALA A 250 34.66 26.81 19.77
C ALA A 250 34.79 25.26 19.81
N ALA A 251 35.63 24.66 18.96
CA ALA A 251 35.72 23.20 18.78
C ALA A 251 36.01 22.41 20.07
N PHE A 252 36.62 23.05 21.08
CA PHE A 252 36.89 22.49 22.42
C PHE A 252 36.34 23.37 23.56
N TYR A 253 35.26 24.12 23.30
CA TYR A 253 34.57 24.93 24.31
C TYR A 253 34.13 24.07 25.51
N ASP A 254 34.25 24.60 26.72
CA ASP A 254 33.96 23.92 28.00
C ASP A 254 34.47 22.45 28.11
N CYS A 255 35.58 22.14 27.46
CA CYS A 255 36.35 20.90 27.69
C CYS A 255 37.14 20.98 29.01
N SER A 256 36.46 21.32 30.11
CA SER A 256 37.05 21.66 31.42
C SER A 256 37.88 20.54 32.07
N GLY A 257 37.70 19.28 31.64
CA GLY A 257 38.53 18.14 32.05
C GLY A 257 39.90 18.05 31.38
N LEU A 258 40.17 18.81 30.32
CA LEU A 258 41.44 18.69 29.58
C LEU A 258 42.62 19.12 30.43
N THR A 259 43.52 18.18 30.70
CA THR A 259 44.76 18.40 31.46
C THR A 259 45.99 18.55 30.56
N SER A 260 45.89 18.11 29.30
CA SER A 260 46.95 18.24 28.29
C SER A 260 46.41 18.05 26.87
N ILE A 261 47.09 18.64 25.89
CA ILE A 261 46.85 18.38 24.46
C ILE A 261 48.18 17.97 23.81
N THR A 262 48.14 16.95 22.96
CA THR A 262 49.24 16.60 22.04
C THR A 262 48.81 16.90 20.62
N ILE A 263 49.67 17.59 19.86
CA ILE A 263 49.43 17.95 18.46
C ILE A 263 50.57 17.39 17.63
N ASN A 264 50.24 16.53 16.66
CA ASN A 264 51.24 15.90 15.79
C ASN A 264 51.46 16.67 14.48
N ALA A 265 50.70 17.73 14.22
CA ALA A 265 50.80 18.55 13.01
C ALA A 265 52.09 19.39 12.99
N ILE A 266 52.84 19.31 11.89
CA ILE A 266 54.14 19.99 11.73
C ILE A 266 53.96 21.50 11.55
N ASN A 267 52.87 21.93 10.93
CA ASN A 267 52.46 23.33 10.89
C ASN A 267 51.30 23.52 11.86
N PRO A 268 51.17 24.69 12.53
CA PRO A 268 49.97 24.99 13.30
C PRO A 268 48.72 24.84 12.43
N PRO A 269 47.70 24.07 12.85
CA PRO A 269 46.42 24.03 12.16
C PRO A 269 45.82 25.44 12.10
N ALA A 270 45.14 25.75 10.99
CA ALA A 270 44.41 26.99 10.83
C ALA A 270 43.27 27.06 11.86
N THR A 271 43.16 28.20 12.54
CA THR A 271 42.20 28.47 13.60
C THR A 271 41.64 29.87 13.44
N ASN A 272 40.59 30.20 14.19
CA ASN A 272 40.05 31.55 14.29
C ASN A 272 40.08 32.05 15.75
N ASN A 273 39.69 33.30 15.97
CA ASN A 273 39.76 33.96 17.29
C ASN A 273 38.90 33.28 18.38
N TYR A 274 37.90 32.47 18.00
CA TYR A 274 36.94 31.82 18.89
C TYR A 274 37.20 30.31 19.04
N THR A 275 38.18 29.72 18.34
CA THR A 275 38.54 28.29 18.43
C THR A 275 38.80 27.82 19.87
N PHE A 276 39.33 28.71 20.71
CA PHE A 276 39.69 28.44 22.11
C PHE A 276 38.95 29.38 23.09
N GLU A 277 37.72 29.78 22.76
CA GLU A 277 36.87 30.53 23.69
C GLU A 277 36.64 29.74 25.00
N ASP A 278 36.73 30.44 26.13
CA ASP A 278 36.73 29.89 27.50
C ASP A 278 37.70 28.71 27.78
N PHE A 279 38.73 28.54 26.95
CA PHE A 279 39.70 27.46 27.11
C PHE A 279 40.77 27.74 28.19
N ASN A 280 41.23 26.69 28.89
CA ASN A 280 42.34 26.80 29.85
C ASN A 280 43.73 26.84 29.17
N PHE A 281 44.18 28.05 28.83
CA PHE A 281 45.49 28.31 28.21
C PHE A 281 46.74 27.99 29.08
N SER A 282 46.56 27.48 30.30
CA SER A 282 47.67 27.10 31.21
C SER A 282 48.10 25.63 31.06
N ILE A 283 47.29 24.78 30.40
CA ILE A 283 47.59 23.36 30.27
C ILE A 283 48.80 23.13 29.34
N PRO A 284 49.61 22.08 29.57
CA PRO A 284 50.68 21.71 28.66
C PRO A 284 50.14 21.33 27.26
N VAL A 285 50.69 21.98 26.24
CA VAL A 285 50.45 21.64 24.82
C VAL A 285 51.74 21.10 24.22
N TYR A 286 51.74 19.81 23.91
CA TYR A 286 52.87 19.11 23.30
C TYR A 286 52.81 19.20 21.77
N VAL A 287 53.87 19.69 21.13
CA VAL A 287 53.98 19.88 19.67
C VAL A 287 55.30 19.26 19.16
N PRO A 288 55.46 18.99 17.84
CA PRO A 288 56.73 18.47 17.33
C PRO A 288 57.84 19.49 17.59
N CYS A 289 58.99 19.06 18.10
CA CYS A 289 60.01 20.02 18.57
C CYS A 289 60.54 20.96 17.47
N ASN A 290 60.57 20.50 16.22
CA ASN A 290 60.92 21.32 15.05
C ASN A 290 59.83 22.33 14.62
N SER A 291 58.66 22.27 15.26
CA SER A 291 57.49 23.11 14.99
C SER A 291 57.21 24.10 16.13
N LEU A 292 57.81 23.92 17.31
CA LEU A 292 57.55 24.72 18.52
C LEU A 292 57.60 26.23 18.26
N SER A 293 58.62 26.71 17.53
CA SER A 293 58.74 28.12 17.17
C SER A 293 57.60 28.62 16.26
N SER A 294 57.06 27.76 15.40
CA SER A 294 55.94 28.10 14.52
C SER A 294 54.66 28.31 15.32
N TYR A 295 54.32 27.38 16.23
CA TYR A 295 53.17 27.52 17.13
C TYR A 295 53.29 28.73 18.06
N GLN A 296 54.48 28.99 18.61
CA GLN A 296 54.74 30.18 19.44
C GLN A 296 54.65 31.51 18.67
N SER A 297 54.81 31.49 17.34
CA SER A 297 54.71 32.68 16.48
C SER A 297 53.32 32.89 15.85
N ASP A 298 52.46 31.88 15.91
CA ASP A 298 51.13 31.92 15.31
C ASP A 298 50.18 32.81 16.13
N PRO A 299 49.35 33.66 15.51
CA PRO A 299 48.53 34.65 16.20
C PRO A 299 47.50 34.05 17.18
N ASN A 300 47.04 32.82 16.95
CA ASN A 300 45.99 32.19 17.75
C ASN A 300 46.60 31.21 18.76
N TRP A 301 47.56 30.38 18.31
CA TRP A 301 48.21 29.38 19.16
C TRP A 301 49.13 30.00 20.22
N ASN A 302 49.65 31.22 20.02
CA ASN A 302 50.50 31.88 21.02
C ASN A 302 49.81 32.15 22.38
N SER A 303 48.48 32.06 22.44
CA SER A 303 47.70 32.18 23.67
C SER A 303 48.06 31.08 24.69
N PHE A 304 48.50 29.90 24.22
CA PHE A 304 48.96 28.81 25.07
C PHE A 304 50.34 29.10 25.65
N THR A 305 50.37 29.41 26.94
CA THR A 305 51.60 29.82 27.63
C THR A 305 52.57 28.67 27.94
N ASN A 306 52.08 27.43 27.91
CA ASN A 306 52.81 26.21 28.30
C ASN A 306 53.01 25.26 27.10
N MET A 307 53.60 25.77 26.01
CA MET A 307 53.93 24.97 24.83
C MET A 307 55.27 24.23 24.98
N ILE A 308 55.26 22.94 24.65
CA ILE A 308 56.34 21.99 24.89
C ILE A 308 56.71 21.27 23.59
N GLY A 309 57.95 21.40 23.15
CA GLY A 309 58.46 20.71 21.96
C GLY A 309 58.93 19.28 22.29
N ILE A 310 58.32 18.27 21.68
CA ILE A 310 58.67 16.85 21.90
C ILE A 310 59.27 16.19 20.64
N LYS A 311 60.17 15.22 20.84
CA LYS A 311 60.82 14.46 19.75
C LYS A 311 60.79 12.93 19.95
N ASN A 312 60.87 12.47 21.20
CA ASN A 312 60.65 11.09 21.62
C ASN A 312 60.21 11.09 23.10
N ILE A 313 59.33 10.17 23.47
CA ILE A 313 58.90 9.95 24.86
C ILE A 313 59.62 8.71 25.41
N ILE A 314 60.31 8.86 26.53
CA ILE A 314 60.95 7.77 27.28
C ILE A 314 60.18 7.54 28.59
N PHE A 315 59.76 6.32 28.86
CA PHE A 315 59.11 5.94 30.11
C PHE A 315 60.14 5.44 31.13
N VAL A 316 60.04 5.90 32.37
CA VAL A 316 60.88 5.47 33.50
C VAL A 316 60.01 5.22 34.72
N ASP A 317 59.95 3.98 35.20
CA ASP A 317 59.34 3.64 36.48
C ASP A 317 60.43 3.46 37.54
N THR A 318 60.31 4.14 38.69
CA THR A 318 61.27 4.02 39.80
C THR A 318 60.62 4.20 41.17
N THR A 319 61.36 3.95 42.25
CA THR A 319 60.84 3.97 43.63
C THR A 319 61.91 4.48 44.60
N ILE A 320 61.52 5.35 45.53
CA ILE A 320 62.39 5.96 46.55
C ILE A 320 61.84 5.76 47.97
N CYS A 321 62.65 6.01 49.00
CA CYS A 321 62.18 6.09 50.38
C CYS A 321 61.59 7.47 50.68
N SER A 322 60.61 7.53 51.59
CA SER A 322 60.04 8.80 52.06
C SER A 322 61.11 9.67 52.72
N GLY A 323 61.39 10.83 52.14
CA GLY A 323 62.45 11.77 52.57
C GLY A 323 63.67 11.84 51.64
N ASP A 324 63.81 10.91 50.68
CA ASP A 324 64.81 11.00 49.60
C ASP A 324 64.31 11.86 48.44
N SER A 325 65.20 12.17 47.48
CA SER A 325 64.82 12.80 46.21
C SER A 325 65.67 12.31 45.04
N ILE A 326 65.11 12.33 43.84
CA ILE A 326 65.80 12.00 42.58
C ILE A 326 65.82 13.21 41.65
N ASN A 327 66.92 13.36 40.90
CA ASN A 327 67.09 14.45 39.96
C ASN A 327 67.08 13.94 38.51
N TYR A 328 66.12 14.40 37.73
CA TYR A 328 66.05 14.19 36.28
C TYR A 328 66.08 15.54 35.56
N TYR A 329 67.03 15.71 34.64
CA TYR A 329 67.26 16.95 33.88
C TYR A 329 67.31 18.24 34.72
N GLY A 330 67.79 18.17 35.96
CA GLY A 330 67.86 19.32 36.88
C GLY A 330 66.64 19.48 37.79
N THR A 331 65.51 18.85 37.47
CA THR A 331 64.30 18.85 38.31
C THR A 331 64.48 17.85 39.46
N ASN A 332 64.37 18.30 40.71
CA ASN A 332 64.43 17.45 41.88
C ASN A 332 63.03 17.02 42.32
N ILE A 333 62.83 15.73 42.57
CA ILE A 333 61.50 15.14 42.82
C ILE A 333 61.59 14.22 44.05
N ASP A 334 60.75 14.46 45.04
CA ASP A 334 60.78 13.91 46.40
C ASP A 334 59.45 13.27 46.85
N SER A 335 58.45 13.28 45.97
CA SER A 335 57.06 12.90 46.25
C SER A 335 56.56 11.89 45.21
N ALA A 336 55.59 11.05 45.57
CA ALA A 336 55.03 10.06 44.63
C ALA A 336 54.13 10.74 43.58
N GLY A 337 54.22 10.29 42.33
CA GLY A 337 53.44 10.85 41.23
C GLY A 337 53.95 10.44 39.84
N VAL A 338 53.26 10.93 38.81
CA VAL A 338 53.70 10.85 37.40
C VAL A 338 54.19 12.23 36.99
N TYR A 339 55.44 12.32 36.54
CA TYR A 339 56.13 13.57 36.23
C TYR A 339 56.55 13.62 34.76
N TYR A 340 56.17 14.70 34.08
CA TYR A 340 56.51 14.98 32.69
C TYR A 340 57.72 15.92 32.67
N ILE A 341 58.92 15.37 32.48
CA ILE A 341 60.18 16.11 32.60
C ILE A 341 60.77 16.33 31.22
N VAL A 342 60.95 17.59 30.84
CA VAL A 342 61.33 17.99 29.49
C VAL A 342 62.65 18.76 29.52
N ASN A 343 63.55 18.43 28.59
CA ASN A 343 64.81 19.15 28.42
C ASN A 343 65.08 19.38 26.93
N GLY A 344 64.71 20.57 26.44
CA GLY A 344 64.72 20.85 25.01
C GLY A 344 63.71 19.95 24.28
N CYS A 345 64.19 19.17 23.32
CA CYS A 345 63.37 18.25 22.53
C CYS A 345 63.17 16.86 23.16
N ASP A 346 63.95 16.50 24.19
CA ASP A 346 63.92 15.17 24.79
C ASP A 346 63.00 15.18 26.02
N SER A 347 62.14 14.17 26.15
CA SER A 347 61.08 14.13 27.17
C SER A 347 61.02 12.77 27.87
N ILE A 348 60.94 12.79 29.20
CA ILE A 348 60.76 11.62 30.04
C ILE A 348 59.41 11.71 30.75
N ILE A 349 58.65 10.61 30.73
CA ILE A 349 57.53 10.38 31.64
C ILE A 349 58.06 9.47 32.76
N LEU A 350 58.11 10.01 33.97
CA LEU A 350 58.64 9.35 35.16
C LEU A 350 57.50 8.99 36.12
N THR A 351 57.28 7.69 36.36
CA THR A 351 56.44 7.23 37.48
C THR A 351 57.31 7.04 38.71
N LEU A 352 57.01 7.75 39.79
CA LEU A 352 57.73 7.67 41.06
C LEU A 352 56.82 7.15 42.16
N ASN A 353 57.19 6.02 42.77
CA ASN A 353 56.55 5.47 43.97
C ASN A 353 57.39 5.79 45.22
N THR A 354 56.75 5.94 46.39
CA THR A 354 57.44 6.18 47.67
C THR A 354 57.13 5.10 48.71
N ASN A 355 58.17 4.48 49.29
CA ASN A 355 58.03 3.55 50.41
C ASN A 355 58.08 4.27 51.78
N PRO A 356 57.22 3.92 52.76
CA PRO A 356 57.19 4.54 54.09
C PRO A 356 58.30 4.04 55.03
N SER A 357 58.66 4.86 56.01
CA SER A 357 59.56 4.54 57.13
C SER A 357 58.81 4.66 58.47
N TYR A 358 59.15 3.84 59.47
CA TYR A 358 58.46 3.79 60.78
C TYR A 358 59.34 4.30 61.94
N ASN A 359 58.71 5.01 62.89
CA ASN A 359 59.35 5.57 64.09
C ASN A 359 58.37 5.54 65.29
N ASP A 360 58.71 4.84 66.38
CA ASP A 360 57.81 4.58 67.53
C ASP A 360 58.53 4.70 68.91
N THR A 361 57.80 4.80 70.03
CA THR A 361 58.32 5.10 71.39
C THR A 361 57.67 4.31 72.53
N ILE A 362 58.49 3.73 73.42
CA ILE A 362 58.10 2.91 74.59
C ILE A 362 58.34 3.69 75.91
N PHE A 363 57.54 3.47 76.95
CA PHE A 363 57.68 4.08 78.30
C PHE A 363 57.85 3.03 79.42
N ALA A 364 58.71 3.28 80.42
CA ALA A 364 58.95 2.38 81.58
C ALA A 364 59.45 3.10 82.85
N GLU A 365 59.34 2.47 84.03
CA GLU A 365 59.82 3.02 85.33
C GLU A 365 60.52 1.97 86.22
N ILE A 366 61.47 2.41 87.06
CA ILE A 366 62.23 1.57 88.03
C ILE A 366 62.61 2.34 89.32
N CYS A 367 63.09 1.65 90.37
CA CYS A 367 63.58 2.30 91.60
C CYS A 367 65.09 2.64 91.53
N GLN A 368 65.52 3.67 92.28
CA GLN A 368 66.92 4.11 92.31
C GLN A 368 67.88 2.99 92.75
N GLY A 369 68.64 2.45 91.80
CA GLY A 369 69.57 1.31 91.99
C GLY A 369 69.27 0.08 91.12
N SER A 370 68.17 0.07 90.35
CA SER A 370 67.77 -1.03 89.44
C SER A 370 68.05 -0.72 87.95
N SER A 371 67.81 -1.69 87.04
CA SER A 371 68.04 -1.57 85.58
C SER A 371 66.89 -2.17 84.75
N TYR A 372 66.56 -1.55 83.60
CA TYR A 372 65.62 -2.04 82.57
C TYR A 372 66.38 -2.70 81.40
N THR A 373 65.93 -3.88 80.93
CA THR A 373 66.70 -4.74 80.00
C THR A 373 65.91 -5.36 78.82
N LEU A 374 64.75 -4.81 78.44
CA LEU A 374 63.87 -5.36 77.39
C LEU A 374 64.03 -4.65 76.03
N ASN A 375 63.60 -5.33 74.96
CA ASN A 375 63.58 -4.82 73.57
C ASN A 375 64.94 -4.26 73.05
N GLY A 376 66.05 -4.88 73.47
CA GLY A 376 67.40 -4.47 73.05
C GLY A 376 68.03 -3.34 73.88
N PHE A 377 67.23 -2.62 74.68
CA PHE A 377 67.72 -1.59 75.59
C PHE A 377 68.24 -2.19 76.90
N ASN A 378 69.30 -1.60 77.45
CA ASN A 378 69.82 -1.91 78.79
C ASN A 378 70.23 -0.60 79.48
N ARG A 379 69.42 -0.09 80.40
CA ARG A 379 69.52 1.27 80.98
C ARG A 379 69.08 1.30 82.45
N ASN A 380 69.73 2.14 83.26
CA ASN A 380 69.53 2.22 84.72
C ASN A 380 69.45 3.67 85.25
N LEU A 381 69.25 4.64 84.36
CA LEU A 381 69.09 6.05 84.64
C LEU A 381 67.86 6.55 83.89
N SER A 382 67.21 7.61 84.41
CA SER A 382 66.11 8.25 83.70
C SER A 382 66.63 8.89 82.41
N GLY A 383 65.90 8.75 81.31
CA GLY A 383 66.31 9.31 80.02
C GLY A 383 65.59 8.72 78.82
N PHE A 384 65.88 9.31 77.66
CA PHE A 384 65.34 8.91 76.36
C PHE A 384 66.44 8.28 75.50
N TYR A 385 66.16 7.17 74.83
CA TYR A 385 67.13 6.35 74.12
C TYR A 385 66.57 5.85 72.79
N THR A 386 67.41 5.77 71.75
CA THR A 386 66.99 5.43 70.37
C THR A 386 67.84 4.30 69.79
N GLN A 387 67.23 3.44 68.96
CA GLN A 387 67.90 2.36 68.23
C GLN A 387 67.34 2.21 66.81
N ASN A 388 68.22 1.97 65.83
CA ASN A 388 67.86 1.79 64.42
C ASN A 388 67.80 0.30 64.05
N LEU A 389 66.88 -0.07 63.16
CA LEU A 389 66.70 -1.42 62.62
C LEU A 389 66.88 -1.38 61.10
N GLN A 390 67.85 -2.12 60.57
CA GLN A 390 68.12 -2.21 59.13
C GLN A 390 67.51 -3.47 58.52
N THR A 391 67.02 -3.38 57.28
CA THR A 391 66.59 -4.52 56.46
C THR A 391 67.31 -4.54 55.12
N SER A 392 67.42 -5.71 54.48
CA SER A 392 68.30 -5.88 53.32
C SER A 392 67.76 -5.35 51.99
N MET A 393 66.50 -4.91 51.89
CA MET A 393 65.91 -4.29 50.67
C MET A 393 64.74 -3.32 50.95
N GLY A 394 64.76 -2.57 52.07
CA GLY A 394 63.68 -1.60 52.36
C GLY A 394 64.02 -0.64 53.51
N CYS A 395 63.48 0.59 53.41
CA CYS A 395 63.82 1.78 54.20
C CYS A 395 63.99 1.52 55.72
N ASP A 396 65.10 2.02 56.29
CA ASP A 396 65.45 1.84 57.71
C ASP A 396 64.37 2.43 58.66
N SER A 397 64.17 1.79 59.81
CA SER A 397 63.15 2.20 60.82
C SER A 397 63.77 2.38 62.22
N ILE A 398 63.11 3.19 63.07
CA ILE A 398 63.64 3.67 64.36
C ILE A 398 62.72 3.31 65.53
N VAL A 399 63.28 2.89 66.67
CA VAL A 399 62.54 2.64 67.92
C VAL A 399 63.17 3.42 69.08
N ASN A 400 62.32 4.02 69.93
CA ASN A 400 62.74 4.82 71.08
C ASN A 400 62.22 4.27 72.42
N LEU A 401 62.89 4.60 73.52
CA LEU A 401 62.53 4.25 74.90
C LEU A 401 62.69 5.47 75.82
N SER A 402 61.68 5.74 76.65
CA SER A 402 61.69 6.71 77.75
C SER A 402 61.61 5.99 79.10
N LEU A 403 62.54 6.28 80.02
CA LEU A 403 62.69 5.59 81.31
C LEU A 403 62.69 6.60 82.50
N THR A 404 62.02 6.25 83.60
CA THR A 404 61.96 7.04 84.87
C THR A 404 62.52 6.27 86.07
N VAL A 405 63.14 6.96 87.04
CA VAL A 405 63.79 6.37 88.24
C VAL A 405 63.45 7.14 89.53
N ASN A 406 62.91 6.46 90.56
CA ASN A 406 62.30 7.09 91.75
C ASN A 406 63.13 7.01 93.08
N PRO A 407 63.17 8.07 93.95
CA PRO A 407 63.93 8.16 95.22
C PRO A 407 63.08 8.05 96.53
N ALA A 408 63.73 8.11 97.71
CA ALA A 408 63.14 7.97 99.08
C ALA A 408 63.04 9.28 99.89
N LEU A 409 62.13 9.38 100.89
CA LEU A 409 61.69 10.67 101.49
C LEU A 409 61.52 10.72 103.04
N ARG A 410 61.26 11.94 103.57
CA ARG A 410 61.11 12.30 105.01
C ARG A 410 60.12 13.48 105.14
N ASP A 411 59.14 13.45 106.05
CA ASP A 411 58.04 14.44 106.03
C ASP A 411 57.47 14.87 107.43
N THR A 412 56.56 15.85 107.45
CA THR A 412 55.92 16.46 108.64
C THR A 412 54.45 16.83 108.40
N ILE A 413 53.56 16.21 109.17
CA ILE A 413 52.11 16.38 109.10
C ILE A 413 51.65 17.60 109.92
N PHE A 414 50.65 18.32 109.42
CA PHE A 414 49.90 19.33 110.18
C PHE A 414 48.42 18.92 110.22
N ALA A 415 47.80 18.99 111.40
CA ALA A 415 46.45 18.52 111.68
C ALA A 415 45.66 19.53 112.50
N GLU A 416 44.32 19.45 112.43
CA GLU A 416 43.41 20.29 113.21
C GLU A 416 42.19 19.47 113.65
N ILE A 417 41.57 19.83 114.77
CA ILE A 417 40.38 19.16 115.33
C ILE A 417 39.34 20.18 115.83
N CYS A 418 38.09 19.78 116.02
CA CYS A 418 37.07 20.65 116.62
C CYS A 418 37.08 20.57 118.16
N GLN A 419 36.69 21.65 118.84
CA GLN A 419 36.71 21.75 120.30
C GLN A 419 35.95 20.58 120.95
N GLY A 420 36.69 19.69 121.64
CA GLY A 420 36.14 18.48 122.29
C GLY A 420 36.62 17.13 121.73
N HIS A 421 37.48 17.10 120.71
CA HIS A 421 37.97 15.86 120.06
C HIS A 421 39.47 15.57 120.35
N THR A 422 39.98 14.46 119.81
CA THR A 422 41.38 13.98 119.95
C THR A 422 41.91 13.49 118.59
N TYR A 423 43.17 13.77 118.25
CA TYR A 423 43.85 13.28 117.05
C TYR A 423 44.65 12.00 117.33
N ASN A 424 44.41 10.91 116.60
CA ASN A 424 44.95 9.58 116.92
C ASN A 424 45.55 8.80 115.73
N GLN A 425 46.13 9.50 114.73
CA GLN A 425 46.68 8.88 113.52
C GLN A 425 48.22 8.90 113.47
N PHE A 426 48.80 8.09 112.57
CA PHE A 426 50.25 7.89 112.40
C PHE A 426 50.99 7.57 113.72
N GLY A 427 50.31 6.85 114.61
CA GLY A 427 50.82 6.44 115.92
C GLY A 427 50.96 7.55 116.97
N PHE A 428 50.40 8.73 116.72
CA PHE A 428 50.21 9.80 117.72
C PHE A 428 48.83 9.68 118.40
N ASN A 429 48.63 10.30 119.57
CA ASN A 429 47.35 10.31 120.28
C ASN A 429 47.18 11.55 121.20
N GLU A 430 46.82 12.69 120.61
CA GLU A 430 46.96 14.02 121.22
C GLU A 430 45.66 14.84 121.10
N SER A 431 45.26 15.54 122.17
CA SER A 431 44.00 16.33 122.24
C SER A 431 44.21 17.83 122.46
N ALA A 432 45.45 18.27 122.55
CA ALA A 432 45.85 19.66 122.72
C ALA A 432 46.80 20.09 121.59
N ALA A 433 46.81 21.37 121.24
CA ALA A 433 47.69 21.91 120.20
C ALA A 433 49.18 21.75 120.60
N GLY A 434 50.00 21.18 119.70
CA GLY A 434 51.39 20.74 119.99
C GLY A 434 52.11 20.11 118.78
N PHE A 435 53.34 19.58 118.95
CA PHE A 435 54.20 19.04 117.87
C PHE A 435 54.97 17.74 118.28
N TYR A 436 55.06 16.72 117.41
CA TYR A 436 55.44 15.30 117.74
C TYR A 436 56.17 14.53 116.58
N THR A 437 56.78 13.33 116.78
CA THR A 437 57.60 12.55 115.78
C THR A 437 57.53 10.99 115.84
N GLN A 438 57.57 10.26 114.70
CA GLN A 438 57.59 8.77 114.55
C GLN A 438 58.24 8.23 113.22
N ASN A 439 58.56 6.92 113.10
CA ASN A 439 59.22 6.26 111.94
C ASN A 439 58.38 5.09 111.34
N LEU A 440 58.49 4.78 110.03
CA LEU A 440 57.73 3.71 109.33
C LEU A 440 58.56 2.93 108.25
N GLN A 441 58.29 1.64 108.07
CA GLN A 441 58.89 0.76 107.03
C GLN A 441 57.82 0.11 106.12
N THR A 442 58.14 -0.25 104.86
CA THR A 442 57.17 -0.90 103.93
C THR A 442 57.74 -2.03 103.05
N GLU A 443 56.88 -2.96 102.63
CA GLU A 443 57.29 -4.27 102.05
C GLU A 443 57.80 -4.26 100.58
N ASN A 444 57.69 -3.17 99.82
CA ASN A 444 58.15 -3.13 98.41
C ASN A 444 58.62 -1.73 97.92
N GLY A 445 58.98 -0.81 98.83
CA GLY A 445 59.46 0.53 98.49
C GLY A 445 60.11 1.24 99.70
N CYS A 446 61.07 2.12 99.43
CA CYS A 446 62.05 2.62 100.40
C CYS A 446 61.46 3.27 101.69
N ASP A 447 61.99 2.88 102.85
CA ASP A 447 61.53 3.31 104.20
C ASP A 447 61.61 4.83 104.48
N SER A 448 60.79 5.35 105.42
CA SER A 448 60.56 6.81 105.62
C SER A 448 60.26 7.23 107.10
N ILE A 449 60.29 8.55 107.40
CA ILE A 449 60.12 9.13 108.76
C ILE A 449 59.13 10.33 108.75
N VAL A 450 58.32 10.50 109.81
CA VAL A 450 57.16 11.42 109.89
C VAL A 450 57.09 12.23 111.20
N ASN A 451 56.79 13.53 111.13
CA ASN A 451 56.44 14.40 112.28
C ASN A 451 54.94 14.83 112.28
N LEU A 452 54.43 15.51 113.32
CA LEU A 452 53.05 16.01 113.47
C LEU A 452 52.99 17.39 114.17
N SER A 453 52.01 18.25 113.80
CA SER A 453 51.64 19.53 114.44
C SER A 453 50.09 19.67 114.56
N LEU A 454 49.51 20.24 115.63
CA LEU A 454 48.04 20.18 115.92
C LEU A 454 47.38 21.53 116.33
N THR A 455 46.13 21.84 115.89
CA THR A 455 45.32 23.08 116.20
C THR A 455 43.80 22.81 116.45
N VAL A 456 42.97 23.75 116.99
CA VAL A 456 41.55 23.50 117.44
C VAL A 456 40.49 24.63 117.14
N ASN A 457 39.22 24.34 116.70
CA ASN A 457 38.20 25.30 116.09
C ASN A 457 36.66 25.27 116.58
N PRO A 458 35.74 26.27 116.27
CA PRO A 458 34.27 26.44 116.68
C PRO A 458 33.10 26.60 115.57
N VAL A 459 31.77 26.89 115.85
CA VAL A 459 30.48 26.55 115.03
C VAL A 459 29.22 27.57 114.94
N TYR A 460 28.30 27.58 113.87
CA TYR A 460 27.17 28.60 113.51
C TYR A 460 25.78 28.14 112.78
N ARG A 461 24.81 29.01 112.26
CA ARG A 461 23.46 28.67 111.55
C ARG A 461 22.60 29.82 110.80
N ASP A 462 21.71 29.56 109.76
CA ASP A 462 20.67 30.50 109.08
C ASP A 462 19.48 29.95 108.12
N THR A 463 18.78 30.71 107.19
CA THR A 463 17.64 30.33 106.22
C THR A 463 17.37 31.24 104.92
N ILE A 464 16.83 30.70 103.78
CA ILE A 464 16.68 31.30 102.39
C ILE A 464 15.30 31.04 101.67
N PHE A 465 14.89 31.84 100.65
CA PHE A 465 13.68 31.68 99.77
C PHE A 465 13.96 31.84 98.23
N ALA A 466 13.30 31.09 97.33
CA ALA A 466 13.52 31.11 95.85
C ALA A 466 12.31 30.67 94.95
N GLN A 467 12.41 30.77 93.61
CA GLN A 467 11.41 30.37 92.59
C GLN A 467 12.06 29.82 91.27
N ILE A 468 11.40 28.93 90.52
CA ILE A 468 11.90 28.31 89.25
C ILE A 468 10.79 28.02 88.20
N CYS A 469 11.15 27.81 86.92
CA CYS A 469 10.24 27.33 85.85
C CYS A 469 10.11 25.80 85.80
N ARG A 470 8.96 25.28 85.36
CA ARG A 470 8.70 23.82 85.26
C ARG A 470 9.71 23.10 84.34
N GLY A 471 10.59 22.30 84.94
CA GLY A 471 11.67 21.57 84.27
C GLY A 471 13.08 22.07 84.60
N GLU A 472 13.20 23.19 85.31
CA GLU A 472 14.46 23.66 85.89
C GLU A 472 14.69 23.09 87.29
N VAL A 473 15.92 23.21 87.81
CA VAL A 473 16.33 22.73 89.14
C VAL A 473 17.02 23.86 89.90
N TYR A 474 16.61 24.13 91.13
CA TYR A 474 17.30 25.11 91.98
C TYR A 474 18.54 24.47 92.61
N ASN A 475 19.73 24.90 92.17
CA ASN A 475 21.01 24.25 92.47
C ASN A 475 22.00 25.09 93.31
N GLN A 476 21.51 26.09 94.07
CA GLN A 476 22.37 27.00 94.85
C GLN A 476 22.43 26.66 96.35
N PHE A 477 23.52 27.07 96.99
CA PHE A 477 23.84 26.83 98.41
C PHE A 477 23.88 25.35 98.85
N GLY A 478 23.94 24.43 97.88
CA GLY A 478 24.01 22.98 98.08
C GLY A 478 22.67 22.26 97.93
N PHE A 479 21.56 22.98 97.85
CA PHE A 479 20.26 22.41 97.47
C PHE A 479 20.27 22.04 95.99
N ASN A 480 19.49 21.02 95.60
CA ASN A 480 19.34 20.60 94.20
C ASN A 480 17.90 20.07 93.99
N GLU A 481 16.93 20.98 94.09
CA GLU A 481 15.51 20.64 94.19
C GLU A 481 14.75 21.06 92.92
N ASP A 482 13.96 20.13 92.39
CA ASP A 482 13.15 20.26 91.17
C ASP A 482 11.64 20.21 91.47
N SER A 483 11.25 20.53 92.70
CA SER A 483 9.85 20.56 93.13
C SER A 483 9.56 21.65 94.16
N GLU A 484 8.31 22.09 94.23
CA GLU A 484 7.85 23.11 95.18
C GLU A 484 7.78 22.53 96.60
N GLY A 485 8.46 23.17 97.55
CA GLY A 485 8.69 22.61 98.88
C GLY A 485 9.54 23.46 99.82
N PHE A 486 9.87 22.89 100.98
CA PHE A 486 10.73 23.50 102.00
C PHE A 486 11.78 22.47 102.47
N TYR A 487 13.05 22.87 102.46
CA TYR A 487 14.20 21.97 102.51
C TYR A 487 15.24 22.47 103.55
N THR A 488 16.07 21.57 104.07
CA THR A 488 17.09 21.88 105.09
C THR A 488 18.40 21.18 104.77
N GLN A 489 19.53 21.89 104.91
CA GLN A 489 20.86 21.36 104.65
C GLN A 489 21.88 21.78 105.72
N ASN A 490 22.72 20.84 106.13
CA ASN A 490 23.85 21.09 107.00
C ASN A 490 25.04 21.52 106.13
N LEU A 491 25.53 22.75 106.33
CA LEU A 491 26.77 23.24 105.74
C LEU A 491 27.94 22.75 106.58
N GLN A 492 28.57 21.67 106.11
CA GLN A 492 29.78 21.15 106.73
C GLN A 492 30.93 22.12 106.49
N SER A 493 31.62 22.53 107.55
CA SER A 493 32.87 23.28 107.37
C SER A 493 33.99 22.28 107.05
N ILE A 494 34.94 22.69 106.19
CA ILE A 494 36.04 21.85 105.70
C ILE A 494 36.92 21.26 106.84
N LYS A 495 36.73 21.71 108.08
CA LYS A 495 37.45 21.24 109.28
C LYS A 495 36.55 20.67 110.39
N GLY A 496 35.31 20.26 110.07
CA GLY A 496 34.48 19.37 110.92
C GLY A 496 33.61 20.06 111.98
N CYS A 497 33.34 21.35 111.83
CA CYS A 497 32.56 22.17 112.77
C CYS A 497 31.32 22.72 112.03
N ASP A 498 30.22 21.96 112.03
CA ASP A 498 29.15 22.08 111.03
C ASP A 498 28.04 23.09 111.38
N SER A 499 27.63 23.90 110.40
CA SER A 499 26.54 24.89 110.50
C SER A 499 25.30 24.44 109.70
N ILE A 500 24.13 25.08 109.84
CA ILE A 500 22.88 24.61 109.17
C ILE A 500 22.12 25.75 108.48
N VAL A 501 21.54 25.51 107.30
CA VAL A 501 20.76 26.46 106.47
C VAL A 501 19.45 25.80 105.97
N ASN A 502 18.37 26.57 105.77
CA ASN A 502 17.10 26.09 105.19
C ASN A 502 16.72 26.84 103.89
N LEU A 503 15.85 26.28 103.05
CA LEU A 503 15.35 26.82 101.77
C LEU A 503 13.82 26.66 101.62
N SER A 504 13.16 27.58 100.92
CA SER A 504 11.77 27.45 100.43
C SER A 504 11.68 27.76 98.93
N LEU A 505 11.01 26.92 98.14
CA LEU A 505 11.01 26.96 96.66
C LEU A 505 9.59 26.84 96.06
N LYS A 506 9.30 27.53 94.93
CA LYS A 506 7.98 27.61 94.27
C LYS A 506 8.04 27.60 92.72
N TYR A 507 7.01 27.08 92.05
CA TYR A 507 6.96 26.85 90.59
C TYR A 507 6.13 27.84 89.73
N ASN A 508 6.55 28.04 88.46
CA ASN A 508 5.83 28.77 87.38
C ASN A 508 5.74 27.94 86.06
N SER A 509 4.78 28.24 85.16
CA SER A 509 4.43 27.46 83.95
C SER A 509 4.32 28.27 82.65
N TYR A 510 4.57 27.66 81.47
CA TYR A 510 4.52 28.27 80.12
C TYR A 510 3.33 27.80 79.25
N TYR A 511 3.14 28.45 78.09
CA TYR A 511 2.08 28.15 77.10
C TYR A 511 2.66 27.58 75.79
N ASN A 512 2.01 26.58 75.21
CA ASN A 512 2.32 26.03 73.88
C ASN A 512 1.01 25.75 73.15
N GLY A 513 0.82 26.30 71.95
CA GLY A 513 -0.42 26.19 71.20
C GLY A 513 -0.20 26.17 69.69
N THR A 514 -1.16 25.56 68.97
CA THR A 514 -1.22 25.58 67.51
C THR A 514 -2.53 26.23 67.09
N MET A 515 -2.47 27.16 66.13
CA MET A 515 -3.62 27.78 65.49
C MET A 515 -3.70 27.38 64.02
N PHE A 516 -4.92 27.33 63.49
CA PHE A 516 -5.22 27.00 62.11
C PHE A 516 -5.92 28.19 61.46
N VAL A 517 -5.44 28.63 60.30
CA VAL A 517 -5.98 29.77 59.57
C VAL A 517 -6.11 29.39 58.10
N GLU A 518 -7.25 29.74 57.50
CA GLU A 518 -7.47 29.63 56.06
C GLU A 518 -7.56 31.05 55.48
N LEU A 519 -6.87 31.28 54.36
CA LEU A 519 -6.89 32.52 53.59
C LEU A 519 -7.19 32.24 52.13
N CYS A 520 -7.61 33.24 51.37
CA CYS A 520 -7.73 33.10 49.92
C CYS A 520 -6.42 33.47 49.21
N GLU A 521 -6.19 32.91 48.02
CA GLU A 521 -5.05 33.23 47.16
C GLU A 521 -4.89 34.76 46.96
N GLY A 522 -3.69 35.27 47.26
CA GLY A 522 -3.36 36.71 47.25
C GLY A 522 -3.55 37.45 48.58
N GLU A 523 -3.88 36.77 49.68
CA GLU A 523 -3.94 37.33 51.04
C GLU A 523 -2.80 36.81 51.93
N SER A 524 -2.39 37.57 52.95
CA SER A 524 -1.29 37.20 53.87
C SER A 524 -1.66 37.30 55.35
N TYR A 525 -1.09 36.40 56.17
CA TYR A 525 -1.36 36.31 57.60
C TYR A 525 -0.30 37.05 58.44
N ASN A 526 -0.69 38.19 59.02
CA ASN A 526 0.24 39.16 59.60
C ASN A 526 -0.05 39.43 61.10
N ALA A 527 -0.05 38.38 61.93
CA ALA A 527 -0.36 38.49 63.36
C ALA A 527 0.47 37.53 64.25
N PHE A 528 0.57 37.85 65.54
CA PHE A 528 1.39 37.13 66.54
C PHE A 528 2.88 36.97 66.21
N GLY A 529 3.41 37.74 65.26
CA GLY A 529 4.79 37.68 64.80
C GLY A 529 4.98 36.91 63.48
N PHE A 530 3.96 36.21 63.01
CA PHE A 530 3.92 35.62 61.67
C PHE A 530 3.64 36.70 60.61
N ASN A 531 4.20 36.52 59.41
CA ASN A 531 3.97 37.33 58.23
C ASN A 531 4.13 36.41 57.00
N GLU A 532 3.15 35.52 56.80
CA GLU A 532 3.23 34.42 55.84
C GLU A 532 2.15 34.54 54.77
N ASP A 533 2.51 34.26 53.52
CA ASP A 533 1.64 34.34 52.32
C ASP A 533 1.68 33.04 51.47
N GLU A 534 2.17 31.95 52.05
CA GLU A 534 2.17 30.60 51.46
C GLU A 534 1.48 29.56 52.38
N THR A 535 1.11 28.40 51.82
CA THR A 535 0.55 27.29 52.62
C THR A 535 1.66 26.56 53.35
N GLY A 536 1.61 26.48 54.68
CA GLY A 536 2.70 25.91 55.46
C GLY A 536 2.43 25.74 56.96
N PHE A 537 3.42 25.18 57.65
CA PHE A 537 3.49 25.09 59.09
C PHE A 537 4.64 25.95 59.60
N TYR A 538 4.32 26.93 60.43
CA TYR A 538 5.26 27.97 60.90
C TYR A 538 5.30 27.98 62.44
N THR A 539 6.46 28.25 63.02
CA THR A 539 6.66 28.27 64.49
C THR A 539 7.31 29.58 64.93
N GLN A 540 6.67 30.29 65.86
CA GLN A 540 7.17 31.53 66.43
C GLN A 540 7.42 31.38 67.93
N HIS A 541 8.61 31.79 68.37
CA HIS A 541 8.99 31.84 69.78
C HIS A 541 8.63 33.20 70.38
N LEU A 542 7.90 33.18 71.51
CA LEU A 542 7.44 34.37 72.24
C LEU A 542 8.18 34.45 73.58
N TYR A 543 9.23 35.27 73.59
CA TYR A 543 10.12 35.45 74.74
C TYR A 543 9.54 36.44 75.76
N THR A 544 9.70 36.18 77.06
CA THR A 544 9.27 37.12 78.11
C THR A 544 10.38 37.47 79.10
N ILE A 545 10.49 38.74 79.47
CA ILE A 545 11.63 39.29 80.24
C ILE A 545 11.69 38.76 81.70
N ALA A 546 10.63 38.12 82.21
CA ALA A 546 10.55 37.64 83.59
C ALA A 546 9.64 36.40 83.77
N GLY A 547 9.53 35.56 82.74
CA GLY A 547 8.68 34.36 82.76
C GLY A 547 9.13 33.33 81.73
N CYS A 548 8.65 32.10 81.87
CA CYS A 548 9.03 30.98 81.03
C CYS A 548 8.57 31.21 79.57
N ASP A 549 9.47 31.09 78.59
CA ASP A 549 9.19 31.38 77.18
C ASP A 549 8.11 30.45 76.59
N SER A 550 7.34 30.96 75.62
CA SER A 550 6.20 30.26 75.02
C SER A 550 6.38 30.06 73.51
N ILE A 551 5.74 29.02 72.96
CA ILE A 551 5.81 28.67 71.54
C ILE A 551 4.40 28.73 70.94
N MET A 552 4.27 29.42 69.81
CA MET A 552 3.07 29.42 68.97
C MET A 552 3.37 28.74 67.64
N ASN A 553 2.48 27.88 67.17
CA ASN A 553 2.55 27.28 65.85
C ASN A 553 1.35 27.72 65.01
N LEU A 554 1.57 28.03 63.73
CA LEU A 554 0.56 28.40 62.75
C LEU A 554 0.53 27.33 61.66
N ILE A 555 -0.64 26.76 61.41
CA ILE A 555 -0.95 26.06 60.16
C ILE A 555 -1.73 27.06 59.30
N LEU A 556 -1.15 27.47 58.18
CA LEU A 556 -1.77 28.35 57.19
C LEU A 556 -2.12 27.53 55.95
N VAL A 557 -3.37 27.61 55.50
CA VAL A 557 -3.85 26.98 54.26
C VAL A 557 -4.41 28.07 53.34
N ILE A 558 -3.90 28.15 52.12
CA ILE A 558 -4.35 29.11 51.11
C ILE A 558 -5.27 28.39 50.13
N GLN A 559 -6.51 28.83 50.06
CA GLN A 559 -7.53 28.31 49.16
C GLN A 559 -7.39 29.00 47.79
N PRO A 560 -7.23 28.24 46.69
CA PRO A 560 -7.03 28.81 45.35
C PRO A 560 -8.28 29.55 44.84
N LYS A 561 -8.08 30.63 44.10
CA LYS A 561 -9.14 31.37 43.39
C LYS A 561 -9.20 30.92 41.93
N TYR A 562 -10.19 30.12 41.58
CA TYR A 562 -10.36 29.69 40.19
C TYR A 562 -10.93 30.83 39.34
N ASN A 563 -10.17 31.25 38.33
CA ASN A 563 -10.63 32.10 37.24
C ASN A 563 -10.54 31.30 35.93
N ASP A 564 -11.64 30.67 35.54
CA ASP A 564 -11.70 29.76 34.39
C ASP A 564 -12.51 30.37 33.25
N THR A 565 -12.17 30.02 32.00
CA THR A 565 -12.86 30.49 30.79
C THR A 565 -13.35 29.31 29.97
N ILE A 566 -14.65 29.06 30.07
CA ILE A 566 -15.35 28.07 29.26
C ILE A 566 -15.58 28.67 27.87
N PHE A 567 -14.96 28.07 26.85
CA PHE A 567 -15.32 28.30 25.46
C PHE A 567 -16.44 27.32 25.08
N ALA A 568 -17.56 27.84 24.61
CA ALA A 568 -18.68 27.01 24.15
C ALA A 568 -19.22 27.53 22.83
N GLU A 569 -19.70 26.60 22.00
CA GLU A 569 -20.35 26.91 20.74
C GLU A 569 -21.78 26.37 20.79
N ILE A 570 -22.75 27.16 20.32
CA ILE A 570 -24.14 26.74 20.10
C ILE A 570 -24.61 27.17 18.71
N CYS A 571 -25.79 26.70 18.32
CA CYS A 571 -26.37 27.05 17.02
C CYS A 571 -27.36 28.19 17.13
N GLU A 572 -27.62 28.86 16.00
CA GLU A 572 -28.65 29.90 15.94
C GLU A 572 -30.03 29.30 16.29
N GLY A 573 -30.57 29.72 17.44
CA GLY A 573 -31.83 29.22 18.01
C GLY A 573 -31.67 28.38 19.27
N ASP A 574 -30.47 27.88 19.57
CA ASP A 574 -30.17 27.13 20.79
C ASP A 574 -29.91 28.04 22.01
N VAL A 575 -29.82 27.42 23.19
CA VAL A 575 -29.51 28.08 24.45
C VAL A 575 -28.47 27.28 25.22
N TYR A 576 -27.32 27.89 25.53
CA TYR A 576 -26.34 27.33 26.44
C TYR A 576 -26.84 27.47 27.88
N ASN A 577 -27.07 26.34 28.56
CA ASN A 577 -27.71 26.28 29.88
C ASN A 577 -26.91 25.50 30.95
N GLN A 578 -25.58 25.36 30.75
CA GLN A 578 -24.70 24.63 31.68
C GLN A 578 -23.94 25.58 32.62
N PHE A 579 -23.43 25.03 33.73
CA PHE A 579 -22.62 25.73 34.75
C PHE A 579 -23.25 27.00 35.38
N GLY A 580 -24.57 27.20 35.21
CA GLY A 580 -25.30 28.34 35.75
C GLY A 580 -25.49 29.50 34.75
N PHE A 581 -24.92 29.41 33.56
CA PHE A 581 -25.18 30.33 32.46
C PHE A 581 -26.51 30.01 31.76
N ASN A 582 -27.11 31.03 31.14
CA ASN A 582 -28.29 30.91 30.29
C ASN A 582 -28.18 31.97 29.18
N ALA A 583 -27.64 31.57 28.03
CA ALA A 583 -27.29 32.48 26.94
C ALA A 583 -27.57 31.87 25.56
N SER A 584 -28.12 32.68 24.65
CA SER A 584 -28.52 32.28 23.29
C SER A 584 -27.94 33.20 22.20
N THR A 585 -27.00 34.07 22.55
CA THR A 585 -26.38 35.07 21.67
C THR A 585 -24.87 35.08 21.87
N ALA A 586 -24.11 35.27 20.80
CA ALA A 586 -22.65 35.28 20.90
C ALA A 586 -22.15 36.43 21.79
N GLY A 587 -21.17 36.16 22.65
CA GLY A 587 -20.68 37.14 23.63
C GLY A 587 -19.92 36.49 24.79
N ILE A 588 -19.45 37.34 25.70
CA ILE A 588 -18.77 36.93 26.93
C ILE A 588 -19.72 37.17 28.11
N TYR A 589 -19.94 36.14 28.91
CA TYR A 589 -20.79 36.17 30.10
C TYR A 589 -19.95 35.79 31.32
N THR A 590 -20.10 36.50 32.44
CA THR A 590 -19.31 36.24 33.66
C THR A 590 -20.25 35.86 34.80
N GLN A 591 -19.91 34.79 35.53
CA GLN A 591 -20.65 34.34 36.71
C GLN A 591 -19.69 34.18 37.90
N ASN A 592 -20.07 34.79 39.02
CA ASN A 592 -19.35 34.66 40.28
C ASN A 592 -19.92 33.46 41.04
N LEU A 593 -19.09 32.46 41.32
CA LEU A 593 -19.42 31.31 42.14
C LEU A 593 -19.05 31.62 43.59
N GLN A 594 -20.07 31.94 44.39
CA GLN A 594 -19.87 32.24 45.81
C GLN A 594 -19.50 30.98 46.58
N SER A 595 -18.35 30.99 47.25
CA SER A 595 -17.95 29.88 48.13
C SER A 595 -18.37 30.16 49.58
N TYR A 596 -18.64 29.11 50.35
CA TYR A 596 -19.12 29.23 51.74
C TYR A 596 -18.12 29.97 52.66
N PHE A 597 -16.85 30.05 52.27
CA PHE A 597 -15.76 30.70 53.03
C PHE A 597 -15.23 31.99 52.38
N GLY A 598 -15.87 32.51 51.32
CA GLY A 598 -15.61 33.85 50.77
C GLY A 598 -14.49 33.96 49.72
N CYS A 599 -13.81 32.87 49.38
CA CYS A 599 -12.96 32.81 48.19
C CYS A 599 -13.85 32.59 46.96
N ASP A 600 -14.45 33.67 46.45
CA ASP A 600 -15.35 33.61 45.29
C ASP A 600 -14.55 33.33 44.01
N SER A 601 -14.97 32.33 43.24
CA SER A 601 -14.37 31.97 41.95
C SER A 601 -15.12 32.63 40.80
N ILE A 602 -14.42 32.97 39.72
CA ILE A 602 -15.01 33.59 38.53
C ILE A 602 -14.98 32.58 37.40
N VAL A 603 -16.14 32.34 36.78
CA VAL A 603 -16.21 31.61 35.52
C VAL A 603 -16.64 32.59 34.43
N ASN A 604 -15.91 32.60 33.33
CA ASN A 604 -16.26 33.32 32.11
C ASN A 604 -16.72 32.31 31.06
N LEU A 605 -17.86 32.55 30.44
CA LEU A 605 -18.35 31.83 29.26
C LEU A 605 -18.10 32.71 28.04
N VAL A 606 -17.21 32.28 27.15
CA VAL A 606 -17.10 32.83 25.80
C VAL A 606 -17.96 31.97 24.88
N LEU A 607 -19.11 32.50 24.48
CA LEU A 607 -20.10 31.82 23.66
C LEU A 607 -20.00 32.28 22.21
N SER A 608 -19.70 31.36 21.29
CA SER A 608 -19.90 31.54 19.84
C SER A 608 -21.27 31.00 19.42
N VAL A 609 -21.88 31.65 18.43
CA VAL A 609 -23.14 31.17 17.81
C VAL A 609 -22.87 30.92 16.35
N ASN A 610 -22.90 29.64 15.97
CA ASN A 610 -22.60 29.18 14.63
C ASN A 610 -23.86 29.24 13.75
N GLN A 611 -23.70 29.77 12.54
CA GLN A 611 -24.75 29.88 11.52
C GLN A 611 -24.83 28.58 10.70
N PRO A 612 -26.02 28.07 10.34
CA PRO A 612 -26.16 26.87 9.52
C PRO A 612 -25.64 27.13 8.10
N THR A 613 -24.66 26.35 7.66
CA THR A 613 -24.10 26.43 6.31
C THR A 613 -25.03 25.79 5.28
N ILE A 614 -25.41 26.56 4.26
CA ILE A 614 -26.17 26.06 3.10
C ILE A 614 -25.18 25.65 2.01
N THR A 615 -25.14 24.35 1.69
CA THR A 615 -24.30 23.80 0.62
C THR A 615 -25.17 23.40 -0.56
N ASN A 616 -25.02 24.09 -1.70
CA ASN A 616 -25.70 23.72 -2.94
C ASN A 616 -24.81 22.78 -3.76
N LEU A 617 -25.32 21.58 -4.05
CA LEU A 617 -24.68 20.56 -4.88
C LEU A 617 -25.44 20.41 -6.20
N THR A 618 -24.71 20.09 -7.25
CA THR A 618 -25.28 19.65 -8.54
C THR A 618 -24.76 18.25 -8.85
N ALA A 619 -25.65 17.33 -9.21
CA ALA A 619 -25.27 16.00 -9.66
C ALA A 619 -26.08 15.59 -10.89
N GLU A 620 -25.52 14.68 -11.67
CA GLU A 620 -26.20 14.05 -12.81
C GLU A 620 -26.17 12.54 -12.64
N ILE A 621 -27.29 11.88 -12.91
CA ILE A 621 -27.41 10.42 -12.92
C ILE A 621 -28.16 9.97 -14.18
N CYS A 622 -28.14 8.67 -14.46
CA CYS A 622 -28.84 8.09 -15.60
C CYS A 622 -30.22 7.57 -15.25
N GLN A 623 -31.09 7.51 -16.26
CA GLN A 623 -32.45 7.01 -16.08
C GLN A 623 -32.45 5.56 -15.54
N GLY A 624 -32.98 5.38 -14.33
CA GLY A 624 -33.01 4.09 -13.63
C GLY A 624 -31.98 3.97 -12.50
N GLU A 625 -30.99 4.86 -12.44
CA GLU A 625 -30.08 4.96 -11.31
C GLU A 625 -30.70 5.74 -10.14
N THR A 626 -29.99 5.78 -9.01
CA THR A 626 -30.41 6.55 -7.82
C THR A 626 -29.17 7.19 -7.21
N TYR A 627 -29.21 8.50 -6.99
CA TYR A 627 -28.14 9.21 -6.30
C TYR A 627 -28.24 8.91 -4.79
N THR A 628 -27.19 8.31 -4.24
CA THR A 628 -27.13 7.77 -2.86
C THR A 628 -26.10 8.47 -1.95
N LEU A 629 -25.45 9.54 -2.42
CA LEU A 629 -24.36 10.23 -1.71
C LEU A 629 -24.91 11.34 -0.80
N ASN A 630 -24.14 11.70 0.24
CA ASN A 630 -24.44 12.79 1.18
C ASN A 630 -25.83 12.69 1.86
N GLY A 631 -26.33 11.46 2.06
CA GLY A 631 -27.61 11.17 2.71
C GLY A 631 -28.82 11.18 1.77
N PHE A 632 -28.69 11.73 0.57
CA PHE A 632 -29.75 11.71 -0.44
C PHE A 632 -29.93 10.30 -0.97
N ASN A 633 -31.17 9.92 -1.26
CA ASN A 633 -31.51 8.65 -1.90
C ASN A 633 -32.64 8.90 -2.91
N VAL A 634 -32.30 9.54 -4.02
CA VAL A 634 -33.26 10.12 -4.97
C VAL A 634 -32.91 9.81 -6.43
N SER A 635 -33.94 9.50 -7.23
CA SER A 635 -33.83 9.05 -8.63
C SER A 635 -34.59 9.92 -9.62
N THR A 636 -35.19 11.02 -9.15
CA THR A 636 -36.00 11.95 -9.95
C THR A 636 -35.30 13.30 -10.10
N ALA A 637 -35.32 13.86 -11.30
CA ALA A 637 -34.72 15.17 -11.55
C ALA A 637 -35.45 16.28 -10.77
N GLY A 638 -34.70 17.23 -10.22
CA GLY A 638 -35.23 18.34 -9.42
C GLY A 638 -34.30 18.78 -8.29
N LEU A 639 -34.75 19.77 -7.52
CA LEU A 639 -34.09 20.21 -6.29
C LEU A 639 -34.60 19.36 -5.11
N HIS A 640 -33.68 18.72 -4.41
CA HIS A 640 -33.91 17.95 -3.20
C HIS A 640 -33.13 18.60 -2.06
N THR A 641 -33.76 18.78 -0.89
CA THR A 641 -33.12 19.39 0.29
C THR A 641 -33.05 18.38 1.42
N GLN A 642 -31.90 18.30 2.08
CA GLN A 642 -31.70 17.45 3.25
C GLN A 642 -30.91 18.19 4.33
N THR A 643 -31.38 18.02 5.57
CA THR A 643 -30.71 18.49 6.77
C THR A 643 -29.76 17.41 7.27
N LEU A 644 -28.45 17.69 7.30
CA LEU A 644 -27.47 16.79 7.88
C LEU A 644 -27.30 17.10 9.36
N GLN A 645 -27.87 16.24 10.20
CA GLN A 645 -27.71 16.33 11.65
C GLN A 645 -26.30 15.93 12.05
N THR A 646 -25.56 16.85 12.68
CA THR A 646 -24.28 16.52 13.28
C THR A 646 -24.45 16.35 14.79
N TYR A 647 -23.75 15.39 15.39
CA TYR A 647 -24.00 14.99 16.78
C TYR A 647 -23.76 16.09 17.84
N LYS A 648 -23.08 17.20 17.48
CA LYS A 648 -22.78 18.36 18.35
C LYS A 648 -22.63 19.71 17.63
N GLY A 649 -23.24 19.90 16.45
CA GLY A 649 -23.05 21.12 15.66
C GLY A 649 -24.19 21.38 14.68
N CYS A 650 -24.19 22.57 14.09
CA CYS A 650 -25.39 23.14 13.47
C CYS A 650 -25.79 22.40 12.20
N ASP A 651 -27.04 21.91 12.23
CA ASP A 651 -27.73 21.21 11.16
C ASP A 651 -27.52 21.93 9.82
N SER A 652 -26.60 21.39 9.02
CA SER A 652 -26.24 21.97 7.72
C SER A 652 -27.28 21.58 6.68
N ILE A 653 -27.72 22.54 5.88
CA ILE A 653 -28.70 22.30 4.82
C ILE A 653 -27.94 22.02 3.54
N VAL A 654 -28.06 20.79 3.03
CA VAL A 654 -27.58 20.44 1.70
C VAL A 654 -28.74 20.51 0.72
N ASN A 655 -28.51 21.17 -0.42
CA ASN A 655 -29.46 21.34 -1.50
C ASN A 655 -28.89 20.65 -2.74
N LEU A 656 -29.40 19.47 -3.11
CA LEU A 656 -29.01 18.73 -4.30
C LEU A 656 -29.92 19.10 -5.48
N THR A 657 -29.38 19.77 -6.49
CA THR A 657 -30.02 19.85 -7.81
C THR A 657 -29.58 18.64 -8.63
N LEU A 658 -30.51 17.72 -8.90
CA LEU A 658 -30.28 16.48 -9.63
C LEU A 658 -30.80 16.58 -11.07
N THR A 659 -29.95 16.34 -12.05
CA THR A 659 -30.32 16.14 -13.46
C THR A 659 -30.38 14.64 -13.76
N VAL A 660 -31.42 14.17 -14.45
CA VAL A 660 -31.53 12.77 -14.90
C VAL A 660 -31.38 12.72 -16.41
N ASN A 661 -30.24 12.21 -16.86
CA ASN A 661 -29.88 12.09 -18.27
C ASN A 661 -30.48 10.82 -18.88
N GLN A 662 -30.93 10.92 -20.14
CA GLN A 662 -31.50 9.80 -20.90
C GLN A 662 -30.40 9.10 -21.72
N PRO A 663 -30.31 7.76 -21.73
CA PRO A 663 -29.36 7.05 -22.58
C PRO A 663 -29.72 7.21 -24.07
N THR A 664 -28.71 7.47 -24.91
CA THR A 664 -28.89 7.60 -26.35
C THR A 664 -28.77 6.26 -27.07
N THR A 665 -29.87 5.79 -27.66
CA THR A 665 -29.89 4.55 -28.46
C THR A 665 -29.55 4.82 -29.92
N THR A 666 -28.54 4.14 -30.45
CA THR A 666 -28.14 4.19 -31.87
C THR A 666 -28.35 2.82 -32.52
N ASN A 667 -29.19 2.77 -33.56
CA ASN A 667 -29.42 1.54 -34.33
C ASN A 667 -28.49 1.52 -35.55
N LEU A 668 -27.74 0.44 -35.72
CA LEU A 668 -26.87 0.18 -36.86
C LEU A 668 -27.37 -1.06 -37.63
N THR A 669 -27.19 -1.04 -38.95
CA THR A 669 -27.47 -2.18 -39.83
C THR A 669 -26.21 -2.53 -40.60
N ALA A 670 -25.81 -3.81 -40.59
CA ALA A 670 -24.69 -4.31 -41.38
C ALA A 670 -25.03 -5.63 -42.06
N GLU A 671 -24.36 -5.90 -43.17
CA GLU A 671 -24.47 -7.16 -43.90
C GLU A 671 -23.07 -7.76 -44.08
N ILE A 672 -22.96 -9.08 -43.91
CA ILE A 672 -21.74 -9.86 -44.14
C ILE A 672 -22.07 -11.17 -44.85
N CYS A 673 -21.07 -11.83 -45.43
CA CYS A 673 -21.25 -13.14 -46.05
C CYS A 673 -21.09 -14.30 -45.07
N GLN A 674 -21.72 -15.43 -45.39
CA GLN A 674 -21.60 -16.65 -44.58
C GLN A 674 -20.13 -17.09 -44.44
N GLY A 675 -19.62 -17.06 -43.21
CA GLY A 675 -18.22 -17.37 -42.87
C GLY A 675 -17.37 -16.15 -42.52
N GLU A 676 -17.83 -14.94 -42.81
CA GLU A 676 -17.18 -13.69 -42.39
C GLU A 676 -17.56 -13.32 -40.94
N THR A 677 -16.90 -12.30 -40.40
CA THR A 677 -17.19 -11.74 -39.07
C THR A 677 -17.21 -10.21 -39.17
N TYR A 678 -18.31 -9.59 -38.74
CA TYR A 678 -18.38 -8.15 -38.62
C TYR A 678 -17.59 -7.70 -37.40
N THR A 679 -16.63 -6.78 -37.62
CA THR A 679 -15.72 -6.27 -36.58
C THR A 679 -15.80 -4.75 -36.47
N LEU A 680 -16.25 -4.23 -35.33
CA LEU A 680 -16.23 -2.79 -35.02
C LEU A 680 -16.05 -2.56 -33.51
N ASN A 681 -15.12 -1.68 -33.12
CA ASN A 681 -14.86 -1.28 -31.72
C ASN A 681 -14.72 -2.47 -30.73
N GLY A 682 -14.07 -3.56 -31.16
CA GLY A 682 -13.87 -4.77 -30.34
C GLY A 682 -15.02 -5.79 -30.38
N PHE A 683 -16.13 -5.47 -31.04
CA PHE A 683 -17.24 -6.40 -31.25
C PHE A 683 -17.00 -7.31 -32.46
N ASN A 684 -17.01 -8.63 -32.26
CA ASN A 684 -16.81 -9.64 -33.30
C ASN A 684 -18.04 -10.57 -33.37
N VAL A 685 -18.87 -10.44 -34.42
CA VAL A 685 -20.06 -11.29 -34.63
C VAL A 685 -20.17 -11.81 -36.05
N SER A 686 -20.53 -13.09 -36.17
CA SER A 686 -20.65 -13.84 -37.43
C SER A 686 -22.03 -14.50 -37.61
N SER A 687 -22.97 -14.26 -36.69
CA SER A 687 -24.33 -14.84 -36.72
C SER A 687 -25.39 -13.76 -36.95
N ALA A 688 -26.37 -14.08 -37.80
CA ALA A 688 -27.47 -13.16 -38.13
C ALA A 688 -28.37 -12.94 -36.91
N GLY A 689 -28.80 -11.69 -36.69
CA GLY A 689 -29.68 -11.33 -35.58
C GLY A 689 -29.51 -9.88 -35.12
N LEU A 690 -30.29 -9.53 -34.10
CA LEU A 690 -30.14 -8.28 -33.36
C LEU A 690 -29.16 -8.51 -32.20
N HIS A 691 -28.09 -7.71 -32.18
CA HIS A 691 -27.08 -7.74 -31.13
C HIS A 691 -27.02 -6.37 -30.45
N THR A 692 -27.15 -6.35 -29.12
CA THR A 692 -27.21 -5.11 -28.32
C THR A 692 -25.97 -4.97 -27.44
N ILE A 693 -25.38 -3.78 -27.42
CA ILE A 693 -24.20 -3.43 -26.62
C ILE A 693 -24.47 -2.16 -25.84
N ASN A 694 -24.09 -2.15 -24.56
CA ASN A 694 -24.02 -0.94 -23.75
C ASN A 694 -22.60 -0.36 -23.86
N LEU A 695 -22.46 0.77 -24.56
CA LEU A 695 -21.19 1.51 -24.62
C LEU A 695 -21.04 2.33 -23.34
N HIS A 696 -20.17 1.84 -22.45
CA HIS A 696 -19.94 2.46 -21.16
C HIS A 696 -19.15 3.75 -21.34
N SER A 697 -19.70 4.87 -20.85
CA SER A 697 -19.06 6.18 -20.97
C SER A 697 -18.52 6.65 -19.62
N TYR A 698 -17.28 7.16 -19.60
CA TYR A 698 -16.60 7.54 -18.35
C TYR A 698 -17.26 8.73 -17.61
N LYS A 699 -18.15 9.49 -18.26
CA LYS A 699 -18.84 10.68 -17.70
C LYS A 699 -20.24 10.92 -18.27
N GLY A 700 -21.07 9.89 -18.39
CA GLY A 700 -22.43 10.03 -18.91
C GLY A 700 -23.08 8.69 -19.26
N CYS A 701 -24.38 8.70 -19.53
CA CYS A 701 -25.18 7.49 -19.63
C CYS A 701 -24.78 6.58 -20.79
N ASP A 702 -24.69 5.29 -20.48
CA ASP A 702 -24.33 4.24 -21.41
C ASP A 702 -25.20 4.31 -22.67
N SER A 703 -24.55 4.50 -23.81
CA SER A 703 -25.25 4.55 -25.09
C SER A 703 -25.50 3.14 -25.57
N ILE A 704 -26.76 2.82 -25.88
CA ILE A 704 -27.14 1.49 -26.36
C ILE A 704 -26.93 1.45 -27.88
N VAL A 705 -26.04 0.58 -28.36
CA VAL A 705 -25.89 0.29 -29.78
C VAL A 705 -26.57 -1.02 -30.11
N ASN A 706 -27.58 -0.95 -30.98
CA ASN A 706 -28.28 -2.11 -31.52
C ASN A 706 -27.79 -2.38 -32.94
N LEU A 707 -26.97 -3.41 -33.12
CA LEU A 707 -26.56 -3.87 -34.44
C LEU A 707 -27.54 -4.95 -34.94
N THR A 708 -28.29 -4.64 -36.00
CA THR A 708 -28.97 -5.68 -36.79
C THR A 708 -28.00 -6.18 -37.84
N LEU A 709 -27.55 -7.43 -37.70
CA LEU A 709 -26.61 -8.08 -38.62
C LEU A 709 -27.34 -9.08 -39.51
N THR A 710 -27.30 -8.88 -40.82
CA THR A 710 -27.79 -9.85 -41.81
C THR A 710 -26.61 -10.66 -42.34
N VAL A 711 -26.72 -12.00 -42.30
CA VAL A 711 -25.72 -12.89 -42.91
C VAL A 711 -26.26 -13.41 -44.23
N ASN A 712 -25.72 -12.88 -45.32
CA ASN A 712 -26.13 -13.24 -46.67
C ASN A 712 -25.52 -14.60 -47.07
N GLN A 713 -26.36 -15.50 -47.59
CA GLN A 713 -25.96 -16.81 -48.08
C GLN A 713 -25.49 -16.70 -49.54
N PRO A 714 -24.35 -17.28 -49.94
CA PRO A 714 -23.95 -17.32 -51.35
C PRO A 714 -24.95 -18.17 -52.16
N ALA A 715 -25.48 -17.61 -53.25
CA ALA A 715 -26.49 -18.29 -54.05
C ALA A 715 -25.84 -19.35 -54.96
N ILE A 716 -26.26 -20.61 -54.82
CA ILE A 716 -25.88 -21.69 -55.74
C ILE A 716 -27.03 -21.91 -56.72
N THR A 717 -26.80 -21.62 -58.01
CA THR A 717 -27.78 -21.85 -59.08
C THR A 717 -27.34 -23.02 -59.95
N ASN A 718 -28.12 -24.10 -59.94
CA ASN A 718 -27.87 -25.27 -60.78
C ASN A 718 -28.73 -25.19 -62.06
N LEU A 719 -28.07 -25.27 -63.21
CA LEU A 719 -28.67 -25.30 -64.55
C LEU A 719 -28.44 -26.68 -65.17
N SER A 720 -29.39 -27.14 -65.99
CA SER A 720 -29.22 -28.31 -66.85
C SER A 720 -29.49 -27.94 -68.30
N ALA A 721 -28.69 -28.49 -69.22
CA ALA A 721 -28.85 -28.30 -70.65
C ALA A 721 -28.55 -29.60 -71.42
N GLU A 722 -29.18 -29.74 -72.59
CA GLU A 722 -28.95 -30.84 -73.52
C GLU A 722 -28.62 -30.30 -74.91
N ILE A 723 -27.66 -30.92 -75.59
CA ILE A 723 -27.29 -30.60 -76.97
C ILE A 723 -27.07 -31.88 -77.80
N CYS A 724 -27.18 -31.80 -79.13
CA CYS A 724 -26.82 -32.91 -80.01
C CYS A 724 -25.29 -33.03 -80.20
N GLN A 725 -24.82 -34.24 -80.46
CA GLN A 725 -23.42 -34.53 -80.74
C GLN A 725 -22.84 -33.60 -81.83
N GLY A 726 -21.72 -32.95 -81.53
CA GLY A 726 -21.05 -31.99 -82.43
C GLY A 726 -21.49 -30.52 -82.29
N LYS A 727 -22.27 -30.16 -81.26
CA LYS A 727 -22.59 -28.77 -80.90
C LYS A 727 -21.84 -28.33 -79.62
N THR A 728 -21.89 -27.02 -79.34
CA THR A 728 -21.33 -26.37 -78.13
C THR A 728 -22.42 -25.57 -77.45
N TYR A 729 -22.48 -25.59 -76.12
CA TYR A 729 -23.37 -24.73 -75.33
C TYR A 729 -22.62 -23.44 -74.95
N THR A 730 -23.21 -22.27 -75.29
CA THR A 730 -22.53 -20.96 -75.20
C THR A 730 -23.33 -19.88 -74.43
N LEU A 731 -24.19 -20.27 -73.48
CA LEU A 731 -25.11 -19.37 -72.77
C LEU A 731 -24.70 -19.16 -71.30
N ASN A 732 -25.04 -18.01 -70.72
CA ASN A 732 -24.79 -17.65 -69.31
C ASN A 732 -23.31 -17.73 -68.87
N GLY A 733 -22.39 -17.40 -69.77
CA GLY A 733 -20.94 -17.38 -69.51
C GLY A 733 -20.25 -18.75 -69.65
N PHE A 734 -20.99 -19.84 -69.79
CA PHE A 734 -20.44 -21.15 -70.15
C PHE A 734 -20.19 -21.24 -71.65
N ASN A 735 -19.04 -21.79 -72.05
CA ASN A 735 -18.71 -22.12 -73.43
C ASN A 735 -18.08 -23.53 -73.46
N VAL A 736 -18.93 -24.56 -73.46
CA VAL A 736 -18.52 -25.96 -73.23
C VAL A 736 -19.22 -26.92 -74.20
N SER A 737 -18.47 -27.93 -74.66
CA SER A 737 -18.90 -28.92 -75.66
C SER A 737 -18.73 -30.37 -75.21
N THR A 738 -18.49 -30.59 -73.91
CA THR A 738 -18.28 -31.90 -73.29
C THR A 738 -19.34 -32.19 -72.23
N THR A 739 -19.79 -33.44 -72.17
CA THR A 739 -20.77 -33.89 -71.16
C THR A 739 -20.17 -33.82 -69.75
N GLY A 740 -20.98 -33.43 -68.75
CA GLY A 740 -20.55 -33.33 -67.36
C GLY A 740 -21.00 -32.05 -66.64
N LEU A 741 -20.53 -31.89 -65.39
CA LEU A 741 -20.76 -30.72 -64.56
C LEU A 741 -19.65 -29.68 -64.78
N HIS A 742 -20.04 -28.43 -65.04
CA HIS A 742 -19.15 -27.29 -65.23
C HIS A 742 -19.54 -26.16 -64.27
N THR A 743 -18.59 -25.47 -63.65
CA THR A 743 -18.87 -24.45 -62.63
C THR A 743 -18.30 -23.08 -63.02
N LEU A 744 -19.09 -22.03 -62.80
CA LEU A 744 -18.72 -20.63 -63.00
C LEU A 744 -19.02 -19.83 -61.73
N ASN A 745 -17.98 -19.20 -61.16
CA ASN A 745 -18.12 -18.32 -60.01
C ASN A 745 -18.32 -16.88 -60.49
N LEU A 746 -19.40 -16.24 -60.04
CA LEU A 746 -19.74 -14.86 -60.35
C LEU A 746 -19.40 -13.99 -59.15
N GLN A 747 -18.33 -13.20 -59.28
CA GLN A 747 -17.92 -12.28 -58.23
C GLN A 747 -18.75 -10.99 -58.28
N THR A 748 -19.13 -10.47 -57.12
CA THR A 748 -19.87 -9.20 -57.04
C THR A 748 -19.13 -8.17 -56.19
N TYR A 749 -19.17 -6.91 -56.59
CA TYR A 749 -18.39 -5.84 -55.95
C TYR A 749 -18.78 -5.53 -54.49
N LYS A 750 -19.96 -5.97 -54.02
CA LYS A 750 -20.49 -5.70 -52.67
C LYS A 750 -21.40 -6.80 -52.08
N GLY A 751 -21.20 -8.07 -52.46
CA GLY A 751 -22.05 -9.17 -52.01
C GLY A 751 -21.46 -10.53 -52.30
N CYS A 752 -22.02 -11.57 -51.68
CA CYS A 752 -21.40 -12.89 -51.62
C CYS A 752 -21.26 -13.54 -53.00
N ASP A 753 -20.01 -13.90 -53.33
CA ASP A 753 -19.67 -14.58 -54.58
C ASP A 753 -20.57 -15.79 -54.79
N SER A 754 -21.31 -15.77 -55.90
CA SER A 754 -22.37 -16.74 -56.19
C SER A 754 -21.89 -17.75 -57.23
N THR A 755 -22.28 -19.02 -57.04
CA THR A 755 -21.78 -20.13 -57.87
C THR A 755 -22.89 -20.61 -58.80
N VAL A 756 -22.64 -20.59 -60.11
CA VAL A 756 -23.52 -21.24 -61.08
C VAL A 756 -22.88 -22.57 -61.50
N ASN A 757 -23.64 -23.66 -61.45
CA ASN A 757 -23.23 -24.96 -61.98
C ASN A 757 -24.09 -25.32 -63.18
N LEU A 758 -23.50 -25.79 -64.26
CA LEU A 758 -24.17 -26.30 -65.45
C LEU A 758 -23.87 -27.79 -65.62
N THR A 759 -24.90 -28.63 -65.56
CA THR A 759 -24.82 -30.02 -66.03
C THR A 759 -25.22 -30.08 -67.50
N LEU A 760 -24.27 -30.44 -68.37
CA LEU A 760 -24.50 -30.58 -69.81
C LEU A 760 -24.55 -32.07 -70.21
N THR A 761 -25.59 -32.47 -70.93
CA THR A 761 -25.74 -33.82 -71.51
C THR A 761 -25.72 -33.75 -73.04
N ILE A 762 -25.19 -34.78 -73.71
CA ILE A 762 -25.08 -34.84 -75.18
C ILE A 762 -25.79 -36.06 -75.75
N ASN A 763 -26.77 -35.84 -76.64
CA ASN A 763 -27.64 -36.89 -77.20
C ASN A 763 -27.18 -37.34 -78.61
N GLN A 764 -27.46 -38.61 -78.97
CA GLN A 764 -27.17 -39.21 -80.28
C GLN A 764 -28.45 -39.52 -81.09
N PRO A 765 -28.41 -39.53 -82.44
CA PRO A 765 -29.55 -39.84 -83.31
C PRO A 765 -29.89 -41.35 -83.40
N ALA A 766 -31.16 -41.68 -83.67
CA ALA A 766 -31.68 -43.05 -83.76
C ALA A 766 -31.93 -43.53 -85.21
N VAL A 767 -31.82 -44.85 -85.45
CA VAL A 767 -31.97 -45.48 -86.79
C VAL A 767 -32.88 -46.72 -86.73
N THR A 768 -33.81 -46.88 -87.68
CA THR A 768 -34.81 -47.98 -87.75
C THR A 768 -34.94 -48.56 -89.18
N ASN A 769 -35.22 -49.88 -89.31
CA ASN A 769 -35.34 -50.57 -90.62
C ASN A 769 -36.64 -51.42 -90.70
N ILE A 770 -37.35 -51.42 -91.85
CA ILE A 770 -38.64 -52.12 -92.11
C ILE A 770 -38.76 -52.72 -93.53
N SER A 771 -39.76 -53.58 -93.79
CA SER A 771 -40.02 -54.22 -95.10
C SER A 771 -41.50 -54.55 -95.39
N ALA A 772 -41.96 -54.51 -96.66
CA ALA A 772 -43.37 -54.73 -97.08
C ALA A 772 -43.56 -55.30 -98.52
N GLU A 773 -44.79 -55.70 -98.89
CA GLU A 773 -45.18 -56.22 -100.23
C GLU A 773 -46.58 -55.72 -100.67
N ILE A 774 -46.84 -55.54 -101.99
CA ILE A 774 -48.10 -54.99 -102.59
C ILE A 774 -48.50 -55.62 -103.95
N CYS A 775 -49.71 -55.39 -104.49
CA CYS A 775 -50.08 -55.76 -105.89
C CYS A 775 -49.55 -54.71 -106.91
N GLN A 776 -49.44 -55.08 -108.19
CA GLN A 776 -48.90 -54.25 -109.25
C GLN A 776 -49.90 -53.17 -109.66
N GLY A 777 -49.44 -51.92 -109.59
CA GLY A 777 -50.28 -50.73 -109.73
C GLY A 777 -50.62 -50.09 -108.38
N GLU A 778 -50.34 -50.77 -107.26
CA GLU A 778 -50.44 -50.18 -105.92
C GLU A 778 -49.15 -49.44 -105.53
N THR A 779 -49.24 -48.68 -104.43
CA THR A 779 -48.15 -47.88 -103.87
C THR A 779 -48.11 -48.11 -102.36
N TYR A 780 -46.95 -48.39 -101.79
CA TYR A 780 -46.79 -48.43 -100.33
C TYR A 780 -46.69 -47.01 -99.79
N THR A 781 -47.63 -46.63 -98.92
CA THR A 781 -47.86 -45.25 -98.45
C THR A 781 -47.70 -45.06 -96.94
N ASP A 782 -47.15 -46.06 -96.24
CA ASP A 782 -47.06 -46.09 -94.78
C ASP A 782 -45.64 -45.75 -94.27
N ASN A 783 -45.50 -45.44 -92.97
CA ASN A 783 -44.25 -45.05 -92.31
C ASN A 783 -43.53 -43.85 -92.95
N GLY A 784 -44.28 -42.97 -93.64
CA GLY A 784 -43.75 -41.78 -94.32
C GLY A 784 -43.16 -42.04 -95.71
N PHE A 785 -43.11 -43.30 -96.16
CA PHE A 785 -42.74 -43.65 -97.52
C PHE A 785 -43.96 -43.57 -98.45
N ASN A 786 -43.74 -43.14 -99.69
CA ASN A 786 -44.76 -43.14 -100.74
C ASN A 786 -44.10 -43.64 -102.03
N VAL A 787 -43.97 -44.97 -102.14
CA VAL A 787 -43.15 -45.63 -103.16
C VAL A 787 -43.87 -46.84 -103.77
N SER A 788 -43.86 -46.91 -105.10
CA SER A 788 -44.50 -47.96 -105.92
C SER A 788 -43.48 -48.77 -106.74
N THR A 789 -42.20 -48.68 -106.36
CA THR A 789 -41.09 -49.39 -107.01
C THR A 789 -40.38 -50.28 -106.00
N ALA A 790 -40.15 -51.53 -106.38
CA ALA A 790 -39.45 -52.51 -105.54
C ALA A 790 -37.99 -52.09 -105.32
N GLY A 791 -37.50 -52.21 -104.08
CA GLY A 791 -36.16 -51.75 -103.68
C GLY A 791 -36.08 -51.22 -102.24
N LEU A 792 -34.89 -50.71 -101.87
CA LEU A 792 -34.60 -50.08 -100.58
C LEU A 792 -34.71 -48.55 -100.69
N HIS A 793 -35.41 -47.93 -99.75
CA HIS A 793 -35.66 -46.48 -99.68
C HIS A 793 -35.34 -45.94 -98.26
N THR A 794 -34.85 -44.71 -98.15
CA THR A 794 -34.44 -44.08 -96.86
C THR A 794 -35.14 -42.75 -96.64
N LEU A 795 -35.60 -42.49 -95.41
CA LEU A 795 -36.24 -41.24 -94.98
C LEU A 795 -35.55 -40.69 -93.71
N ASN A 796 -35.12 -39.42 -93.76
CA ASN A 796 -34.59 -38.70 -92.60
C ASN A 796 -35.70 -37.83 -91.99
N LEU A 797 -35.96 -38.01 -90.70
CA LEU A 797 -36.95 -37.26 -89.93
C LEU A 797 -36.26 -36.16 -89.10
N GLN A 798 -36.47 -34.91 -89.51
CA GLN A 798 -36.03 -33.75 -88.75
C GLN A 798 -36.96 -33.46 -87.58
N THR A 799 -36.41 -33.11 -86.42
CA THR A 799 -37.21 -32.73 -85.25
C THR A 799 -36.80 -31.35 -84.73
N TYR A 800 -37.78 -30.56 -84.27
CA TYR A 800 -37.53 -29.16 -83.87
C TYR A 800 -36.71 -28.99 -82.57
N LYS A 801 -36.59 -30.05 -81.74
CA LYS A 801 -35.88 -30.03 -80.44
C LYS A 801 -35.21 -31.38 -80.08
N GLY A 802 -34.75 -32.14 -81.07
CA GLY A 802 -34.05 -33.42 -80.87
C GLY A 802 -33.13 -33.74 -82.04
N CYS A 803 -32.28 -34.76 -81.91
CA CYS A 803 -31.33 -35.11 -82.96
C CYS A 803 -32.03 -35.91 -84.07
N ASP A 804 -31.81 -35.52 -85.33
CA ASP A 804 -32.51 -36.07 -86.52
C ASP A 804 -32.39 -37.61 -86.59
N SER A 805 -33.49 -38.30 -86.88
CA SER A 805 -33.56 -39.78 -86.87
C SER A 805 -33.79 -40.35 -88.28
N ILE A 806 -33.38 -41.60 -88.52
CA ILE A 806 -33.35 -42.22 -89.87
C ILE A 806 -34.21 -43.48 -89.92
N ILE A 807 -35.02 -43.66 -90.97
CA ILE A 807 -35.80 -44.87 -91.25
C ILE A 807 -35.45 -45.43 -92.64
N ASN A 808 -35.32 -46.75 -92.79
CA ASN A 808 -35.13 -47.43 -94.08
C ASN A 808 -36.24 -48.48 -94.36
N LEU A 809 -36.74 -48.58 -95.60
CA LEU A 809 -37.81 -49.49 -96.05
C LEU A 809 -37.38 -50.34 -97.26
N THR A 810 -37.71 -51.64 -97.27
CA THR A 810 -37.58 -52.53 -98.47
C THR A 810 -38.95 -53.01 -99.00
N LEU A 811 -39.21 -52.95 -100.32
CA LEU A 811 -40.54 -53.23 -100.95
C LEU A 811 -40.54 -54.26 -102.12
N THR A 812 -41.62 -55.05 -102.30
CA THR A 812 -41.85 -56.09 -103.36
C THR A 812 -43.28 -56.05 -103.99
N ILE A 813 -43.54 -56.56 -105.22
CA ILE A 813 -44.80 -56.33 -106.03
C ILE A 813 -45.34 -57.57 -106.86
N ASN A 814 -46.68 -57.81 -106.98
CA ASN A 814 -47.38 -59.01 -107.61
C ASN A 814 -48.57 -58.75 -108.63
N GLN A 815 -49.01 -59.64 -109.57
CA GLN A 815 -49.95 -59.33 -110.74
C GLN A 815 -51.32 -60.12 -110.94
N PRO A 816 -52.38 -59.58 -111.66
CA PRO A 816 -53.75 -60.17 -111.96
C PRO A 816 -54.08 -60.78 -113.39
N ALA A 817 -55.34 -61.21 -113.70
CA ALA A 817 -55.78 -62.00 -114.93
C ALA A 817 -57.20 -61.70 -115.59
N THR A 818 -57.52 -62.18 -116.84
CA THR A 818 -58.65 -61.69 -117.74
C THR A 818 -59.37 -62.72 -118.71
N THR A 819 -60.63 -62.49 -119.21
CA THR A 819 -61.48 -63.36 -120.14
C THR A 819 -62.51 -62.60 -121.08
N ASN A 820 -63.07 -63.17 -122.20
CA ASN A 820 -63.92 -62.47 -123.25
C ASN A 820 -65.14 -63.29 -123.90
N LEU A 821 -66.20 -62.64 -124.46
CA LEU A 821 -67.50 -63.18 -125.05
C LEU A 821 -68.17 -62.33 -126.22
N THR A 822 -69.22 -62.82 -126.96
CA THR A 822 -69.98 -62.09 -128.05
C THR A 822 -71.50 -62.47 -128.30
N ALA A 823 -72.36 -61.61 -128.92
CA ALA A 823 -73.80 -61.81 -129.27
C ALA A 823 -74.42 -60.83 -130.36
N GLU A 824 -75.69 -60.98 -130.82
CA GLU A 824 -76.41 -60.09 -131.82
C GLU A 824 -77.96 -59.98 -131.64
N ILE A 825 -78.63 -58.87 -132.06
CA ILE A 825 -80.11 -58.60 -131.94
C ILE A 825 -80.71 -57.72 -133.09
N CYS A 826 -82.04 -57.46 -133.12
CA CYS A 826 -82.68 -56.51 -134.08
C CYS A 826 -82.90 -55.09 -133.51
N GLN A 827 -83.11 -54.08 -134.38
CA GLN A 827 -83.26 -52.69 -133.92
C GLN A 827 -84.55 -52.47 -133.12
N GLY A 828 -84.39 -52.29 -131.81
CA GLY A 828 -85.48 -52.11 -130.84
C GLY A 828 -85.41 -53.08 -129.64
N GLU A 829 -84.52 -54.07 -129.66
CA GLU A 829 -84.44 -55.14 -128.63
C GLU A 829 -83.30 -54.90 -127.60
N THR A 830 -83.08 -55.84 -126.67
CA THR A 830 -82.09 -55.74 -125.57
C THR A 830 -81.55 -57.11 -125.15
N TYR A 831 -80.24 -57.23 -124.87
CA TYR A 831 -79.57 -58.47 -124.41
C TYR A 831 -79.31 -58.44 -122.90
N THR A 832 -79.59 -59.53 -122.17
CA THR A 832 -79.74 -59.53 -120.69
C THR A 832 -79.08 -60.70 -119.93
N LEU A 833 -78.01 -61.32 -120.45
CA LEU A 833 -77.36 -62.51 -119.85
C LEU A 833 -75.97 -62.20 -119.23
N ASN A 834 -75.52 -63.04 -118.29
CA ASN A 834 -74.19 -63.01 -117.64
C ASN A 834 -73.81 -61.67 -116.99
N GLY A 835 -74.77 -60.97 -116.37
CA GLY A 835 -74.56 -59.68 -115.69
C GLY A 835 -74.63 -58.46 -116.60
N PHE A 836 -74.61 -58.64 -117.91
CA PHE A 836 -74.79 -57.57 -118.89
C PHE A 836 -76.28 -57.36 -119.22
N ASN A 837 -76.72 -56.11 -119.24
CA ASN A 837 -78.07 -55.70 -119.68
C ASN A 837 -77.92 -54.48 -120.61
N VAL A 838 -77.84 -54.74 -121.91
CA VAL A 838 -77.40 -53.76 -122.93
C VAL A 838 -78.18 -53.91 -124.24
N SER A 839 -78.58 -52.77 -124.81
CA SER A 839 -79.37 -52.65 -126.06
C SER A 839 -78.64 -51.94 -127.19
N THR A 840 -77.36 -51.61 -126.99
CA THR A 840 -76.51 -50.88 -127.94
C THR A 840 -75.40 -51.79 -128.47
N ALA A 841 -75.15 -51.73 -129.78
CA ALA A 841 -74.02 -52.42 -130.38
C ALA A 841 -72.69 -51.88 -129.84
N GLY A 842 -71.74 -52.75 -129.51
CA GLY A 842 -70.46 -52.37 -128.90
C GLY A 842 -69.89 -53.44 -127.96
N LEU A 843 -68.70 -53.15 -127.40
CA LEU A 843 -68.00 -53.95 -126.39
C LEU A 843 -68.31 -53.42 -124.98
N HIS A 844 -68.55 -54.33 -124.03
CA HIS A 844 -68.91 -54.06 -122.64
C HIS A 844 -68.04 -54.91 -121.69
N THR A 845 -67.62 -54.36 -120.55
CA THR A 845 -66.64 -54.97 -119.63
C THR A 845 -67.15 -55.01 -118.18
N GLN A 846 -66.82 -56.06 -117.43
CA GLN A 846 -67.13 -56.20 -116.00
C GLN A 846 -65.97 -56.88 -115.24
N THR A 847 -65.67 -56.38 -114.03
CA THR A 847 -64.61 -56.91 -113.15
C THR A 847 -65.22 -57.65 -111.96
N LEU A 848 -64.60 -58.76 -111.56
CA LEU A 848 -64.95 -59.57 -110.39
C LEU A 848 -63.86 -59.42 -109.33
N GLN A 849 -64.22 -58.85 -108.17
CA GLN A 849 -63.27 -58.54 -107.10
C GLN A 849 -63.08 -59.67 -106.09
N THR A 850 -61.90 -59.78 -105.47
CA THR A 850 -61.66 -60.71 -104.35
C THR A 850 -61.04 -60.02 -103.13
N ILE A 851 -61.44 -60.43 -101.92
CA ILE A 851 -61.19 -59.67 -100.68
C ILE A 851 -59.71 -59.67 -100.23
N LYS A 852 -58.87 -60.59 -100.72
CA LYS A 852 -57.42 -60.67 -100.40
C LYS A 852 -56.56 -61.22 -101.55
N GLY A 853 -56.83 -60.82 -102.78
CA GLY A 853 -56.03 -61.16 -103.96
C GLY A 853 -56.37 -60.26 -105.15
N CYS A 854 -55.40 -59.96 -106.01
CA CYS A 854 -55.58 -58.99 -107.10
C CYS A 854 -56.72 -59.44 -108.07
N ASP A 855 -57.62 -58.51 -108.45
CA ASP A 855 -58.93 -58.78 -109.10
C ASP A 855 -58.87 -59.35 -110.55
N SER A 856 -59.99 -59.88 -111.09
CA SER A 856 -60.06 -60.48 -112.44
C SER A 856 -61.16 -59.89 -113.36
N ILE A 857 -60.94 -59.85 -114.69
CA ILE A 857 -61.75 -59.05 -115.66
C ILE A 857 -62.44 -59.91 -116.75
N VAL A 858 -63.67 -59.54 -117.18
CA VAL A 858 -64.48 -60.22 -118.23
C VAL A 858 -65.10 -59.23 -119.25
N ASN A 859 -65.12 -59.53 -120.56
CA ASN A 859 -65.65 -58.65 -121.64
C ASN A 859 -66.72 -59.32 -122.58
N LEU A 860 -67.62 -58.55 -123.23
CA LEU A 860 -68.72 -58.99 -124.13
C LEU A 860 -68.99 -58.02 -125.33
N THR A 861 -69.21 -58.48 -126.57
CA THR A 861 -69.55 -57.63 -127.77
C THR A 861 -70.93 -57.88 -128.41
N LEU A 862 -71.65 -56.85 -128.93
CA LEU A 862 -73.04 -56.89 -129.48
C LEU A 862 -73.27 -56.15 -130.85
N THR A 863 -74.24 -56.55 -131.72
CA THR A 863 -74.55 -55.99 -133.10
C THR A 863 -76.07 -55.89 -133.49
N ILE A 864 -76.53 -55.04 -134.47
CA ILE A 864 -77.96 -54.65 -134.80
C ILE A 864 -78.30 -54.36 -136.33
N ASN A 865 -79.54 -54.60 -136.87
CA ASN A 865 -79.99 -54.55 -138.34
C ASN A 865 -81.39 -53.84 -138.72
N GLN A 866 -81.76 -53.56 -140.02
CA GLN A 866 -82.95 -52.75 -140.56
C GLN A 866 -83.66 -53.14 -141.95
N PRO A 867 -84.86 -52.57 -142.38
CA PRO A 867 -85.64 -52.83 -143.67
C PRO A 867 -86.09 -51.63 -144.64
N ALA A 868 -86.96 -51.82 -145.70
CA ALA A 868 -87.07 -51.00 -146.98
C ALA A 868 -88.48 -50.51 -147.60
N ILE A 869 -88.56 -49.78 -148.76
CA ILE A 869 -89.71 -48.89 -149.24
C ILE A 869 -90.00 -48.84 -150.82
N THR A 870 -91.16 -48.34 -151.35
CA THR A 870 -91.53 -48.04 -152.80
C THR A 870 -92.65 -46.94 -153.01
N ASN A 871 -92.90 -46.34 -154.21
CA ASN A 871 -93.95 -45.29 -154.50
C ASN A 871 -94.59 -45.31 -155.95
N LEU A 872 -95.79 -44.70 -156.16
CA LEU A 872 -96.64 -44.65 -157.39
C LEU A 872 -97.50 -43.34 -157.53
N THR A 873 -98.11 -43.04 -158.70
CA THR A 873 -99.07 -41.90 -158.91
C THR A 873 -100.17 -42.17 -159.97
N ALA A 874 -101.33 -41.47 -159.91
CA ALA A 874 -102.44 -41.52 -160.89
C ALA A 874 -103.37 -40.27 -160.87
N GLU A 875 -104.24 -40.07 -161.88
CA GLU A 875 -105.20 -38.95 -161.96
C GLU A 875 -106.61 -39.41 -162.40
N ILE A 876 -107.65 -38.71 -161.95
CA ILE A 876 -109.06 -39.00 -162.26
C ILE A 876 -109.91 -37.72 -162.38
N CYS A 877 -110.96 -37.77 -163.20
CA CYS A 877 -111.97 -36.70 -163.27
C CYS A 877 -113.01 -36.82 -162.14
N GLN A 878 -113.63 -35.69 -161.78
CA GLN A 878 -114.68 -35.63 -160.75
C GLN A 878 -115.86 -36.55 -161.13
N GLY A 879 -116.03 -37.66 -160.40
CA GLY A 879 -117.06 -38.69 -160.64
C GLY A 879 -116.53 -40.09 -160.96
N GLN A 880 -115.21 -40.30 -161.10
CA GLN A 880 -114.59 -41.62 -161.31
C GLN A 880 -113.79 -42.12 -160.10
N ALA A 881 -113.28 -43.36 -160.17
CA ALA A 881 -112.47 -44.02 -159.12
C ALA A 881 -111.29 -44.81 -159.71
N TYR A 882 -110.17 -44.86 -158.98
CA TYR A 882 -108.94 -45.60 -159.31
C TYR A 882 -108.83 -46.88 -158.47
N ASN A 883 -108.79 -48.04 -159.14
CA ASN A 883 -108.96 -49.36 -158.50
C ASN A 883 -107.80 -50.34 -158.85
N GLN A 884 -106.54 -49.99 -158.56
CA GLN A 884 -105.37 -50.86 -158.79
C GLN A 884 -104.32 -50.77 -157.66
N ASN A 885 -103.44 -51.78 -157.60
CA ASN A 885 -102.29 -51.84 -156.66
C ASN A 885 -102.67 -51.69 -155.18
N GLY A 886 -103.76 -52.33 -154.75
CA GLY A 886 -104.28 -52.25 -153.37
C GLY A 886 -105.11 -50.98 -153.08
N PHE A 887 -105.00 -49.96 -153.92
CA PHE A 887 -105.76 -48.71 -153.78
C PHE A 887 -107.08 -48.77 -154.56
N ASN A 888 -108.16 -48.38 -153.88
CA ASN A 888 -109.52 -48.21 -154.40
C ASN A 888 -110.02 -46.84 -153.91
N VAL A 889 -109.69 -45.79 -154.66
CA VAL A 889 -109.76 -44.39 -154.21
C VAL A 889 -110.28 -43.47 -155.31
N SER A 890 -111.17 -42.53 -154.95
CA SER A 890 -111.82 -41.59 -155.86
C SER A 890 -111.58 -40.12 -155.50
N THR A 891 -110.59 -39.85 -154.63
CA THR A 891 -110.31 -38.54 -154.05
C THR A 891 -108.82 -38.23 -154.13
N ALA A 892 -108.46 -36.95 -154.31
CA ALA A 892 -107.06 -36.54 -154.29
C ALA A 892 -106.38 -36.86 -152.96
N GLY A 893 -105.11 -37.25 -153.01
CA GLY A 893 -104.32 -37.52 -151.81
C GLY A 893 -103.18 -38.51 -152.03
N LEU A 894 -102.28 -38.59 -151.05
CA LEU A 894 -101.29 -39.66 -150.94
C LEU A 894 -101.88 -40.80 -150.08
N HIS A 895 -101.66 -42.05 -150.50
CA HIS A 895 -102.15 -43.26 -149.85
C HIS A 895 -100.99 -44.26 -149.65
N THR A 896 -101.00 -45.09 -148.60
CA THR A 896 -99.83 -45.90 -148.15
C THR A 896 -100.23 -47.34 -147.74
N GLN A 897 -99.35 -48.33 -147.96
CA GLN A 897 -99.53 -49.75 -147.56
C GLN A 897 -98.19 -50.45 -147.21
N THR A 898 -98.21 -51.48 -146.34
CA THR A 898 -97.01 -52.15 -145.78
C THR A 898 -97.10 -53.69 -145.87
N LEU A 899 -95.97 -54.40 -145.94
CA LEU A 899 -95.81 -55.85 -146.13
C LEU A 899 -94.79 -56.45 -145.11
N GLN A 900 -95.14 -57.54 -144.42
CA GLN A 900 -94.34 -58.11 -143.31
C GLN A 900 -93.65 -59.47 -143.59
N THR A 901 -92.61 -59.84 -142.82
CA THR A 901 -91.93 -61.15 -142.88
C THR A 901 -91.56 -61.77 -141.51
N TYR A 902 -91.34 -63.09 -141.47
CA TYR A 902 -91.31 -63.91 -140.25
C TYR A 902 -89.91 -64.13 -139.61
N LYS A 903 -88.82 -63.76 -140.28
CA LYS A 903 -87.45 -63.70 -139.72
C LYS A 903 -86.64 -62.63 -140.47
N GLY A 904 -86.78 -61.39 -140.01
CA GLY A 904 -86.28 -60.17 -140.66
C GLY A 904 -87.17 -58.98 -140.27
N CYS A 905 -86.98 -57.82 -140.89
CA CYS A 905 -87.82 -56.64 -140.67
C CYS A 905 -88.57 -56.23 -141.96
N ASP A 906 -89.65 -55.43 -141.85
CA ASP A 906 -90.76 -55.30 -142.81
C ASP A 906 -90.70 -54.09 -143.79
N SER A 907 -91.47 -54.07 -144.91
CA SER A 907 -91.32 -53.08 -146.03
C SER A 907 -92.62 -52.33 -146.50
N ILE A 908 -92.50 -51.14 -147.14
CA ILE A 908 -93.61 -50.13 -147.36
C ILE A 908 -93.81 -49.66 -148.84
N VAL A 909 -95.03 -49.24 -149.27
CA VAL A 909 -95.39 -48.68 -150.62
C VAL A 909 -96.42 -47.51 -150.57
N ASN A 910 -96.32 -46.45 -151.40
CA ASN A 910 -97.32 -45.33 -151.48
C ASN A 910 -97.86 -44.95 -152.89
N LEU A 911 -99.07 -44.38 -153.03
CA LEU A 911 -99.72 -43.86 -154.27
C LEU A 911 -100.22 -42.41 -154.11
N THR A 912 -99.91 -41.49 -155.04
CA THR A 912 -100.54 -40.13 -155.09
C THR A 912 -101.65 -40.03 -156.15
N LEU A 913 -102.82 -39.50 -155.80
CA LEU A 913 -103.96 -39.23 -156.68
C LEU A 913 -104.24 -37.72 -156.83
N THR A 914 -104.48 -37.21 -158.04
CA THR A 914 -104.75 -35.76 -158.25
C THR A 914 -106.23 -35.44 -158.52
N VAL A 915 -106.70 -34.48 -157.73
CA VAL A 915 -107.85 -33.58 -157.90
C VAL A 915 -107.54 -32.26 -157.15
N ASN A 916 -106.72 -32.22 -156.06
CA ASN A 916 -106.40 -31.01 -155.23
C ASN A 916 -105.23 -31.18 -154.18
N GLN A 917 -104.58 -30.05 -153.75
CA GLN A 917 -104.01 -29.68 -152.41
C GLN A 917 -102.45 -29.57 -152.11
N PRO A 918 -101.97 -28.56 -151.32
CA PRO A 918 -100.57 -28.36 -150.83
C PRO A 918 -100.39 -28.18 -149.28
N ALA A 919 -99.20 -27.74 -148.78
CA ALA A 919 -98.84 -27.52 -147.35
C ALA A 919 -97.82 -26.35 -147.08
N ILE A 920 -97.79 -25.70 -145.88
CA ILE A 920 -96.88 -24.57 -145.49
C ILE A 920 -96.51 -24.49 -143.97
N THR A 921 -95.31 -23.99 -143.55
CA THR A 921 -94.88 -23.52 -142.17
C THR A 921 -93.36 -23.20 -142.03
N ASN A 922 -92.91 -22.20 -141.21
CA ASN A 922 -91.52 -22.06 -140.64
C ASN A 922 -91.36 -20.92 -139.54
N LEU A 923 -90.21 -20.83 -138.81
CA LEU A 923 -89.67 -19.61 -138.13
C LEU A 923 -88.65 -19.90 -136.95
N THR A 924 -88.13 -18.88 -136.25
CA THR A 924 -87.00 -18.93 -135.25
C THR A 924 -86.89 -17.59 -134.46
N ALA A 925 -86.45 -17.59 -133.18
CA ALA A 925 -86.18 -16.39 -132.33
C ALA A 925 -85.41 -16.77 -131.03
N GLU A 926 -84.80 -15.87 -130.23
CA GLU A 926 -83.92 -14.69 -130.45
C GLU A 926 -83.31 -14.25 -129.08
N ILE A 927 -82.41 -13.25 -129.06
CA ILE A 927 -81.80 -12.64 -127.85
C ILE A 927 -82.25 -11.17 -127.68
N CYS A 928 -82.01 -10.44 -126.58
CA CYS A 928 -81.23 -10.67 -125.34
C CYS A 928 -82.00 -10.00 -124.14
N GLN A 929 -81.47 -9.55 -122.99
CA GLN A 929 -80.10 -9.35 -122.50
C GLN A 929 -79.99 -9.59 -120.98
N GLY A 930 -78.77 -9.47 -120.45
CA GLY A 930 -78.41 -9.29 -119.05
C GLY A 930 -77.43 -8.13 -118.89
#